data_AF-A0A2R5GJC8-F1
#
_entry.id   AF-A0A2R5GJC8-F1
#
_cell.length_a   1.000
_cell.length_b   1.000
_cell.length_c   1.000
_cell.angle_alpha   90.00
_cell.angle_beta   90.00
_cell.angle_gamma   90.00
#
_symmetry.space_group_name_H-M   'P 1'
#
loop_
_entity.id
_entity.type
_entity.pdbx_description
1 polymer ?
#
loop_
_entity_poly.entity_id
_entity_poly.type
_entity_poly.pdbx_seq_one_letter_code
_entity_poly.pdbx_strand_id
1 'polypeptide(L)'
;MTTDPTLQFVRSDFLDLPQYSPIQPLDVVAAEVGVPIERLAKLDANENLYGPMPEVIEAVRNTEYMHIYPDPAQTYLRQDLAKYIGGSIGPEHICAGVGSDELLDLLIRLVEPGAGIVSAPPTFGMYSFLGKIARSQVLEVPRINAPAFDLDVDGIIDQVDNHNGKLVFIASPNNPTGGLMTEDQVRKICAHNCILVVDEAYAEFSGGSAVGLMDEFPNLVVLRTFSKWAGLAGLRVGFSVAHPKLTEKLLSIKQPYNINVATEAAARAALRVKDKIVEEHIKPILAERTRMLVLLQEFAWLTPVPSVANFVLFKVNAPMDAGTLHKELRRRGVLVRYYPKGALAGYIRISCGRPRDTDLLLDAMRDLDVPATPMPGAAATGNVPQAAQRPPRALLLDMDGVLAEVSQSYRQAIIRTADAFGVEVTSADIEAAKLEGDANDDWKLTHKLVAAKLSDAPSLETITAKFQEFYLGTSTATGLRDLESLIPSRALLVELRKRAPLGIAIVTGRPRDEALYFLDLYNLRSLVSDGAGQPIMVCMHEAPSKPDPAPVRLALERLGGVDPAEAVMVGDTPDDMRAACAAGVRAVGVITPGATAESAKTVEGALYSAGAAQVLAPGFVDLLEVFQAPMSKAAVVAAPGSAGTPGVAPMGAGTKSKGNASLGARQGAVQRKTKETSIAVSVDLDGTGAADVSTGIGFLDHMIEALAKHSRVDINVRCTGDLWIDDHHTAEDVGIALGEAFDAALGSRKGIVRWGYALCPLDEALSRAVVDISSRPYAEIRFGFRREMIGTISTEMLTHFVQSFVTSARLTVHVHCLHGENDHHRSESGFKALAVALRMSISPDASAGVPSTKGVL
;
A
#
# COMPACT_ATOMS: atom_id res chain seq x y z
N MET A 1 26.48 36.14 26.11
CA MET A 1 26.50 36.98 24.90
C MET A 1 27.74 36.59 24.13
N THR A 2 27.55 35.91 23.00
CA THR A 2 28.61 35.41 22.13
C THR A 2 29.43 36.58 21.58
N THR A 3 30.72 36.64 21.92
CA THR A 3 31.66 37.72 21.58
C THR A 3 32.27 37.54 20.18
N ASP A 4 31.53 36.97 19.24
CA ASP A 4 32.03 36.84 17.87
C ASP A 4 31.79 38.17 17.13
N PRO A 5 32.84 38.92 16.76
CA PRO A 5 32.71 40.22 16.10
C PRO A 5 32.07 40.12 14.70
N THR A 6 31.91 38.93 14.12
CA THR A 6 31.21 38.76 12.85
C THR A 6 29.69 38.90 13.00
N LEU A 7 29.13 38.59 14.17
CA LEU A 7 27.68 38.63 14.42
C LEU A 7 27.10 40.04 14.48
N GLN A 8 27.94 41.08 14.63
CA GLN A 8 27.47 42.49 14.64
C GLN A 8 26.86 42.93 13.29
N PHE A 9 27.20 42.24 12.20
CA PHE A 9 26.67 42.51 10.85
C PHE A 9 25.40 41.70 10.55
N VAL A 10 25.02 40.77 11.43
CA VAL A 10 23.84 39.94 11.29
C VAL A 10 22.64 40.67 11.91
N ARG A 11 21.51 40.67 11.20
CA ARG A 11 20.22 41.14 11.70
C ARG A 11 19.92 40.52 13.07
N SER A 12 19.61 41.34 14.07
CA SER A 12 19.41 40.89 15.46
C SER A 12 18.33 39.82 15.59
N ASP A 13 17.28 39.91 14.76
CA ASP A 13 16.19 38.95 14.69
C ASP A 13 16.60 37.56 14.17
N PHE A 14 17.79 37.41 13.56
CA PHE A 14 18.35 36.11 13.17
C PHE A 14 19.27 35.48 14.23
N LEU A 15 19.72 36.24 15.24
CA LEU A 15 20.60 35.70 16.27
C LEU A 15 19.90 34.64 17.12
N ASP A 16 18.61 34.83 17.38
CA ASP A 16 17.77 33.93 18.18
C ASP A 16 16.72 33.16 17.34
N LEU A 17 16.77 33.26 16.00
CA LEU A 17 15.81 32.56 15.13
C LEU A 17 16.08 31.05 15.16
N PRO A 18 15.15 30.21 15.66
CA PRO A 18 15.34 28.77 15.65
C PRO A 18 15.42 28.27 14.21
N GLN A 19 16.35 27.34 13.96
CA GLN A 19 16.45 26.68 12.66
C GLN A 19 15.17 25.90 12.36
N TYR A 20 14.70 25.98 11.12
CA TYR A 20 13.70 25.04 10.62
C TYR A 20 14.32 23.64 10.64
N SER A 21 13.58 22.63 11.11
CA SER A 21 14.06 21.25 11.23
C SER A 21 13.57 20.41 10.04
N PRO A 22 14.36 20.33 8.94
CA PRO A 22 14.04 19.49 7.79
C PRO A 22 14.21 18.00 8.13
N ILE A 23 13.78 17.16 7.20
CA ILE A 23 14.00 15.72 7.27
C ILE A 23 15.42 15.41 6.82
N GLN A 24 16.03 14.39 7.44
CA GLN A 24 17.38 13.97 7.09
C GLN A 24 17.41 13.19 5.76
N PRO A 25 18.50 13.29 4.98
CA PRO A 25 18.71 12.48 3.79
C PRO A 25 18.72 10.97 4.08
N LEU A 26 18.30 10.17 3.10
CA LEU A 26 18.17 8.71 3.24
C LEU A 26 19.49 8.00 3.57
N ASP A 27 20.59 8.42 2.95
CA ASP A 27 21.94 7.89 3.18
C ASP A 27 22.44 8.19 4.59
N VAL A 28 22.18 9.39 5.10
CA VAL A 28 22.50 9.78 6.48
C VAL A 28 21.72 8.92 7.47
N VAL A 29 20.41 8.76 7.27
CA VAL A 29 19.57 7.95 8.17
C VAL A 29 19.96 6.48 8.09
N ALA A 30 20.17 5.92 6.88
CA ALA A 30 20.60 4.54 6.69
C ALA A 30 21.90 4.24 7.44
N ALA A 31 22.88 5.15 7.35
CA ALA A 31 24.14 5.04 8.07
C ALA A 31 23.97 5.13 9.60
N GLU A 32 23.08 6.02 10.07
CA GLU A 32 22.77 6.18 11.51
C GLU A 32 22.15 4.92 12.10
N VAL A 33 21.16 4.31 11.43
CA VAL A 33 20.39 3.18 11.97
C VAL A 33 20.97 1.81 11.58
N GLY A 34 21.95 1.77 10.69
CA GLY A 34 22.55 0.52 10.20
C GLY A 34 21.63 -0.31 9.30
N VAL A 35 20.61 0.30 8.72
CA VAL A 35 19.64 -0.34 7.81
C VAL A 35 19.90 0.17 6.38
N PRO A 36 20.08 -0.72 5.38
CA PRO A 36 20.25 -0.29 3.98
C PRO A 36 19.09 0.57 3.50
N ILE A 37 19.37 1.55 2.62
CA ILE A 37 18.36 2.49 2.10
C ILE A 37 17.14 1.75 1.53
N GLU A 38 17.37 0.62 0.87
CA GLU A 38 16.33 -0.19 0.23
C GLU A 38 15.38 -0.84 1.23
N ARG A 39 15.80 -0.98 2.49
CA ARG A 39 14.99 -1.52 3.60
C ARG A 39 14.41 -0.42 4.50
N LEU A 40 14.66 0.86 4.21
CA LEU A 40 14.01 1.94 4.94
C LEU A 40 12.57 2.14 4.46
N ALA A 41 11.63 2.22 5.41
CA ALA A 41 10.27 2.68 5.15
C ALA A 41 10.20 4.19 5.41
N LYS A 42 10.25 5.00 4.34
CA LYS A 42 10.35 6.47 4.43
C LYS A 42 8.97 7.13 4.51
N LEU A 43 8.34 7.07 5.68
CA LEU A 43 6.95 7.51 5.92
C LEU A 43 6.86 8.86 6.67
N ASP A 44 7.88 9.72 6.56
CA ASP A 44 8.03 10.93 7.39
C ASP A 44 7.89 12.26 6.64
N ALA A 45 7.88 12.25 5.30
CA ALA A 45 8.02 13.45 4.46
C ALA A 45 6.84 13.72 3.50
N ASN A 46 5.87 12.83 3.45
CA ASN A 46 4.76 12.84 2.48
C ASN A 46 5.25 12.79 1.02
N GLU A 47 6.38 12.16 0.76
CA GLU A 47 6.90 11.95 -0.60
C GLU A 47 6.12 10.85 -1.30
N ASN A 48 6.00 10.92 -2.62
CA ASN A 48 5.50 9.80 -3.42
C ASN A 48 6.62 8.79 -3.63
N LEU A 49 6.53 7.64 -2.93
CA LEU A 49 7.55 6.58 -2.93
C LEU A 49 7.53 5.71 -4.20
N TYR A 50 6.60 5.91 -5.12
CA TYR A 50 6.65 5.34 -6.47
C TYR A 50 7.64 6.12 -7.38
N GLY A 51 7.97 7.36 -7.02
CA GLY A 51 8.89 8.20 -7.77
C GLY A 51 8.28 8.80 -9.05
N PRO A 52 9.10 9.44 -9.90
CA PRO A 52 8.66 9.97 -11.19
C PRO A 52 8.40 8.85 -12.22
N MET A 53 7.43 9.07 -13.11
CA MET A 53 7.18 8.16 -14.25
C MET A 53 8.41 8.05 -15.16
N PRO A 54 8.60 6.92 -15.86
CA PRO A 54 9.71 6.73 -16.80
C PRO A 54 9.83 7.86 -17.83
N GLU A 55 8.71 8.35 -18.37
CA GLU A 55 8.68 9.46 -19.33
C GLU A 55 9.20 10.78 -18.73
N VAL A 56 8.99 10.99 -17.44
CA VAL A 56 9.51 12.16 -16.72
C VAL A 56 11.02 12.02 -16.51
N ILE A 57 11.50 10.83 -16.15
CA ILE A 57 12.93 10.53 -16.04
C ILE A 57 13.62 10.73 -17.39
N GLU A 58 13.02 10.24 -18.47
CA GLU A 58 13.53 10.40 -19.83
C GLU A 58 13.60 11.88 -20.24
N ALA A 59 12.57 12.68 -19.95
CA ALA A 59 12.58 14.11 -20.22
C ALA A 59 13.73 14.84 -19.51
N VAL A 60 14.03 14.46 -18.26
CA VAL A 60 15.19 15.01 -17.52
C VAL A 60 16.50 14.57 -18.17
N ARG A 61 16.65 13.29 -18.53
CA ARG A 61 17.88 12.77 -19.18
C ARG A 61 18.15 13.42 -20.52
N ASN A 62 17.10 13.71 -21.28
CA ASN A 62 17.18 14.30 -22.63
C ASN A 62 17.15 15.83 -22.60
N THR A 63 17.29 16.46 -21.44
CA THR A 63 17.32 17.93 -21.34
C THR A 63 18.60 18.47 -22.00
N GLU A 64 18.43 19.13 -23.14
CA GLU A 64 19.52 19.82 -23.85
C GLU A 64 19.77 21.23 -23.28
N TYR A 65 20.86 21.87 -23.71
CA TYR A 65 21.17 23.27 -23.41
C TYR A 65 21.27 23.64 -21.93
N MET A 66 21.68 22.71 -21.05
CA MET A 66 21.88 22.98 -19.61
C MET A 66 22.88 24.12 -19.30
N HIS A 67 23.68 24.54 -20.28
CA HIS A 67 24.62 25.66 -20.19
C HIS A 67 24.00 27.02 -20.56
N ILE A 68 22.74 27.05 -20.99
CA ILE A 68 21.99 28.25 -21.38
C ILE A 68 20.96 28.57 -20.30
N TYR A 69 20.77 29.86 -20.00
CA TYR A 69 19.75 30.28 -19.05
C TYR A 69 18.33 29.83 -19.50
N PRO A 70 17.48 29.36 -18.57
CA PRO A 70 16.10 28.99 -18.84
C PRO A 70 15.24 30.21 -19.23
N ASP A 71 14.03 29.99 -19.73
CA ASP A 71 13.08 31.09 -20.01
C ASP A 71 12.67 31.76 -18.68
N PRO A 72 13.03 33.03 -18.43
CA PRO A 72 12.69 33.71 -17.17
C PRO A 72 11.18 33.96 -17.04
N ALA A 73 10.44 33.99 -18.15
CA ALA A 73 8.98 34.15 -18.17
C ALA A 73 8.23 32.82 -17.98
N GLN A 74 8.92 31.68 -18.05
CA GLN A 74 8.37 30.33 -17.90
C GLN A 74 7.18 30.09 -18.85
N THR A 75 7.29 30.59 -20.08
CA THR A 75 6.18 30.76 -21.02
C THR A 75 5.44 29.45 -21.26
N TYR A 76 6.18 28.39 -21.61
CA TYR A 76 5.58 27.10 -21.93
C TYR A 76 5.13 26.35 -20.67
N LEU A 77 5.88 26.43 -19.56
CA LEU A 77 5.46 25.86 -18.30
C LEU A 77 4.13 26.44 -17.81
N ARG A 78 3.98 27.77 -17.85
CA ARG A 78 2.72 28.45 -17.47
C ARG A 78 1.57 28.10 -18.40
N GLN A 79 1.82 27.92 -19.70
CA GLN A 79 0.82 27.42 -20.64
C GLN A 79 0.36 26.00 -20.31
N ASP A 80 1.29 25.10 -20.03
CA ASP A 80 0.97 23.71 -19.68
C ASP A 80 0.24 23.63 -18.33
N LEU A 81 0.62 24.46 -17.36
CA LEU A 81 -0.08 24.59 -16.07
C LEU A 81 -1.49 25.15 -16.21
N ALA A 82 -1.69 26.16 -17.07
CA ALA A 82 -3.02 26.72 -17.34
C ALA A 82 -3.96 25.66 -17.92
N LYS A 83 -3.47 24.87 -18.88
CA LYS A 83 -4.21 23.72 -19.43
C LYS A 83 -4.49 22.65 -18.37
N TYR A 84 -3.54 22.37 -17.49
CA TYR A 84 -3.68 21.40 -16.41
C TYR A 84 -4.79 21.77 -15.42
N ILE A 85 -4.90 23.06 -15.10
CA ILE A 85 -5.92 23.59 -14.20
C ILE A 85 -7.28 23.68 -14.90
N GLY A 86 -7.31 24.16 -16.15
CA GLY A 86 -8.54 24.31 -16.93
C GLY A 86 -9.41 25.49 -16.49
N GLY A 87 -10.67 25.52 -16.96
CA GLY A 87 -11.61 26.60 -16.67
C GLY A 87 -11.24 27.93 -17.33
N SER A 88 -11.47 29.05 -16.63
CA SER A 88 -11.13 30.41 -17.04
C SER A 88 -9.63 30.76 -16.87
N ILE A 89 -8.82 29.83 -16.37
CA ILE A 89 -7.43 30.07 -15.97
C ILE A 89 -6.50 30.07 -17.19
N GLY A 90 -6.01 31.27 -17.56
CA GLY A 90 -4.94 31.46 -18.53
C GLY A 90 -3.53 31.56 -17.91
N PRO A 91 -2.44 31.54 -18.71
CA PRO A 91 -1.06 31.65 -18.23
C PRO A 91 -0.78 32.89 -17.37
N GLU A 92 -1.48 33.98 -17.61
CA GLU A 92 -1.44 35.24 -16.83
C GLU A 92 -1.87 35.09 -15.38
N HIS A 93 -2.56 33.99 -15.03
CA HIS A 93 -2.94 33.66 -13.66
C HIS A 93 -1.85 32.89 -12.91
N ILE A 94 -0.79 32.43 -13.59
CA ILE A 94 0.15 31.46 -13.04
C ILE A 94 1.52 32.07 -12.79
N CYS A 95 2.06 31.81 -11.60
CA CYS A 95 3.47 32.05 -11.25
C CYS A 95 4.09 30.72 -10.80
N ALA A 96 5.11 30.22 -11.52
CA ALA A 96 5.82 29.01 -11.11
C ALA A 96 7.08 29.37 -10.30
N GLY A 97 7.34 28.59 -9.26
CA GLY A 97 8.45 28.79 -8.33
C GLY A 97 9.21 27.51 -7.97
N VAL A 98 10.30 27.69 -7.23
CA VAL A 98 11.19 26.65 -6.70
C VAL A 98 10.51 25.95 -5.52
N GLY A 99 9.53 25.11 -5.85
CA GLY A 99 8.54 24.60 -4.91
C GLY A 99 7.50 25.65 -4.55
N SER A 100 6.48 25.26 -3.79
CA SER A 100 5.51 26.22 -3.24
C SER A 100 6.13 27.12 -2.16
N ASP A 101 7.23 26.69 -1.53
CA ASP A 101 7.91 27.46 -0.47
C ASP A 101 8.44 28.82 -0.96
N GLU A 102 8.98 28.90 -2.18
CA GLU A 102 9.40 30.19 -2.75
C GLU A 102 8.19 31.12 -2.93
N LEU A 103 7.05 30.57 -3.36
CA LEU A 103 5.82 31.35 -3.56
C LEU A 103 5.23 31.85 -2.25
N LEU A 104 5.35 31.09 -1.15
CA LEU A 104 5.03 31.55 0.20
C LEU A 104 5.88 32.79 0.55
N ASP A 105 7.19 32.72 0.33
CA ASP A 105 8.11 33.84 0.60
C ASP A 105 7.77 35.07 -0.27
N LEU A 106 7.49 34.88 -1.56
CA LEU A 106 7.09 35.97 -2.46
C LEU A 106 5.76 36.60 -2.04
N LEU A 107 4.75 35.81 -1.67
CA LEU A 107 3.46 36.31 -1.19
C LEU A 107 3.61 37.14 0.09
N ILE A 108 4.49 36.73 1.01
CA ILE A 108 4.80 37.49 2.22
C ILE A 108 5.50 38.82 1.87
N ARG A 109 6.38 38.83 0.87
CA ARG A 109 7.06 40.05 0.41
C ARG A 109 6.14 41.02 -0.35
N LEU A 110 4.95 40.58 -0.77
CA LEU A 110 3.98 41.46 -1.43
C LEU A 110 3.23 42.36 -0.46
N VAL A 111 3.16 42.00 0.83
CA VAL A 111 2.54 42.82 1.86
C VAL A 111 3.59 43.71 2.54
N GLU A 112 3.14 44.84 3.10
CA GLU A 112 4.03 45.77 3.79
C GLU A 112 4.77 45.07 4.96
N PRO A 113 6.05 45.38 5.20
CA PRO A 113 6.74 44.93 6.41
C PRO A 113 5.95 45.30 7.67
N GLY A 114 5.79 44.34 8.59
CA GLY A 114 4.95 44.49 9.77
C GLY A 114 3.46 44.19 9.57
N ALA A 115 3.00 43.91 8.35
CA ALA A 115 1.66 43.37 8.11
C ALA A 115 1.47 42.01 8.80
N GLY A 116 0.24 41.75 9.24
CA GLY A 116 -0.13 40.49 9.89
C GLY A 116 -0.23 39.33 8.91
N ILE A 117 0.43 38.23 9.22
CA ILE A 117 0.25 36.93 8.57
C ILE A 117 -0.54 36.04 9.51
N VAL A 118 -1.75 35.67 9.08
CA VAL A 118 -2.64 34.79 9.82
C VAL A 118 -2.39 33.34 9.42
N SER A 119 -2.26 32.44 10.38
CA SER A 119 -2.16 30.99 10.15
C SER A 119 -2.88 30.20 11.24
N ALA A 120 -3.25 28.94 10.95
CA ALA A 120 -4.08 28.14 11.85
C ALA A 120 -3.38 26.88 12.40
N PRO A 121 -2.54 26.98 13.46
CA PRO A 121 -1.83 25.82 14.00
C PRO A 121 -2.77 24.80 14.69
N PRO A 122 -2.47 23.49 14.67
CA PRO A 122 -1.34 22.88 13.99
C PRO A 122 -1.50 22.88 12.47
N THR A 123 -0.51 23.47 11.79
CA THR A 123 -0.44 23.55 10.33
C THR A 123 1.03 23.54 9.89
N PHE A 124 1.30 23.83 8.61
CA PHE A 124 2.64 23.84 8.06
C PHE A 124 3.49 24.99 8.64
N GLY A 125 4.58 24.64 9.33
CA GLY A 125 5.38 25.61 10.07
C GLY A 125 6.12 26.66 9.24
N MET A 126 6.17 26.50 7.90
CA MET A 126 6.83 27.47 7.02
C MET A 126 6.16 28.84 7.02
N TYR A 127 4.85 28.93 7.26
CA TYR A 127 4.15 30.22 7.29
C TYR A 127 4.70 31.12 8.42
N SER A 128 4.76 30.59 9.64
CA SER A 128 5.30 31.27 10.82
C SER A 128 6.80 31.53 10.68
N PHE A 129 7.56 30.58 10.10
CA PHE A 129 9.00 30.72 9.89
C PHE A 129 9.35 31.83 8.88
N LEU A 130 8.73 31.83 7.70
CA LEU A 130 8.95 32.84 6.67
C LEU A 130 8.43 34.22 7.11
N GLY A 131 7.30 34.27 7.81
CA GLY A 131 6.77 35.51 8.38
C GLY A 131 7.75 36.19 9.33
N LYS A 132 8.41 35.41 10.20
CA LYS A 132 9.48 35.93 11.09
C LYS A 132 10.68 36.45 10.31
N ILE A 133 11.10 35.75 9.26
CA ILE A 133 12.21 36.19 8.38
C ILE A 133 11.88 37.52 7.68
N ALA A 134 10.63 37.69 7.25
CA ALA A 134 10.15 38.88 6.56
C ALA A 134 9.78 40.06 7.50
N ARG A 135 9.88 39.89 8.83
CA ARG A 135 9.43 40.86 9.85
C ARG A 135 7.93 41.17 9.77
N SER A 136 7.14 40.19 9.34
CA SER A 136 5.69 40.24 9.46
C SER A 136 5.26 39.90 10.89
N GLN A 137 4.11 40.42 11.29
CA GLN A 137 3.49 40.03 12.56
C GLN A 137 2.83 38.67 12.37
N VAL A 138 3.32 37.62 13.04
CA VAL A 138 2.70 36.28 12.96
C VAL A 138 1.50 36.22 13.90
N LEU A 139 0.32 36.03 13.34
CA LEU A 139 -0.97 35.95 14.03
C LEU A 139 -1.48 34.51 13.95
N GLU A 140 -1.31 33.74 15.02
CA GLU A 140 -1.70 32.33 15.05
C GLU A 140 -3.10 32.17 15.66
N VAL A 141 -4.02 31.56 14.92
CA VAL A 141 -5.37 31.21 15.37
C VAL A 141 -5.48 29.70 15.49
N PRO A 142 -5.29 29.10 16.69
CA PRO A 142 -5.26 27.66 16.83
C PRO A 142 -6.55 26.99 16.34
N ARG A 143 -6.40 25.88 15.62
CA ARG A 143 -7.51 24.99 15.25
C ARG A 143 -8.20 24.45 16.51
N ILE A 144 -9.51 24.25 16.40
CA ILE A 144 -10.39 23.89 17.51
C ILE A 144 -10.87 22.43 17.39
N ASN A 145 -11.61 21.94 18.40
CA ASN A 145 -12.27 20.64 18.39
C ASN A 145 -11.35 19.43 18.11
N ALA A 146 -10.20 19.33 18.79
CA ALA A 146 -9.37 18.12 18.70
C ALA A 146 -10.20 16.87 19.11
N PRO A 147 -10.12 15.75 18.37
CA PRO A 147 -9.13 15.42 17.34
C PRO A 147 -9.51 15.82 15.90
N ALA A 148 -10.64 16.48 15.65
CA ALA A 148 -11.04 16.92 14.31
C ALA A 148 -10.16 18.07 13.76
N PHE A 149 -9.66 18.93 14.65
CA PHE A 149 -8.81 20.08 14.30
C PHE A 149 -9.46 21.03 13.27
N ASP A 150 -10.69 21.42 13.57
CA ASP A 150 -11.50 22.32 12.74
C ASP A 150 -10.88 23.71 12.65
N LEU A 151 -11.20 24.41 11.56
CA LEU A 151 -10.75 25.78 11.34
C LEU A 151 -11.62 26.78 12.12
N ASP A 152 -10.99 27.61 12.95
CA ASP A 152 -11.66 28.73 13.62
C ASP A 152 -11.72 29.94 12.68
N VAL A 153 -12.76 29.96 11.82
CA VAL A 153 -12.96 31.01 10.82
C VAL A 153 -13.24 32.36 11.45
N ASP A 154 -14.01 32.40 12.54
CA ASP A 154 -14.36 33.65 13.21
C ASP A 154 -13.12 34.26 13.87
N GLY A 155 -12.27 33.45 14.50
CA GLY A 155 -10.97 33.89 15.02
C GLY A 155 -10.04 34.40 13.93
N ILE A 156 -10.01 33.77 12.75
CA ILE A 156 -9.23 34.24 11.59
C ILE A 156 -9.72 35.60 11.12
N ILE A 157 -11.04 35.78 10.99
CA ILE A 157 -11.66 37.04 10.58
C ILE A 157 -11.34 38.14 11.59
N ASP A 158 -11.39 37.86 12.90
CA ASP A 158 -10.99 38.82 13.94
C ASP A 158 -9.51 39.26 13.81
N GLN A 159 -8.60 38.35 13.46
CA GLN A 159 -7.21 38.73 13.20
C GLN A 159 -7.07 39.62 11.96
N VAL A 160 -7.88 39.38 10.92
CA VAL A 160 -7.90 40.21 9.71
C VAL A 160 -8.42 41.62 10.01
N ASP A 161 -9.59 41.72 10.65
CA ASP A 161 -10.30 42.98 10.82
C ASP A 161 -9.71 43.84 11.95
N ASN A 162 -9.29 43.21 13.05
CA ASN A 162 -8.92 43.94 14.27
C ASN A 162 -7.41 43.95 14.56
N HIS A 163 -6.62 43.10 13.88
CA HIS A 163 -5.19 42.90 14.19
C HIS A 163 -4.26 43.06 12.98
N ASN A 164 -4.71 43.75 11.93
CA ASN A 164 -3.93 44.01 10.72
C ASN A 164 -3.49 42.74 9.96
N GLY A 165 -4.28 41.66 10.02
CA GLY A 165 -4.08 40.46 9.20
C GLY A 165 -4.31 40.77 7.72
N LYS A 166 -3.25 40.70 6.90
CA LYS A 166 -3.31 41.00 5.45
C LYS A 166 -3.10 39.78 4.57
N LEU A 167 -2.48 38.74 5.11
CA LEU A 167 -2.22 37.50 4.39
C LEU A 167 -2.63 36.32 5.26
N VAL A 168 -3.57 35.52 4.80
CA VAL A 168 -4.10 34.36 5.53
C VAL A 168 -3.63 33.09 4.84
N PHE A 169 -2.85 32.24 5.51
CA PHE A 169 -2.42 30.95 4.97
C PHE A 169 -3.20 29.80 5.58
N ILE A 170 -3.98 29.10 4.76
CA ILE A 170 -4.70 27.89 5.15
C ILE A 170 -4.30 26.73 4.25
N ALA A 171 -3.69 25.69 4.84
CA ALA A 171 -3.47 24.43 4.13
C ALA A 171 -4.78 23.61 4.04
N SER A 172 -5.09 23.13 2.83
CA SER A 172 -6.26 22.31 2.53
C SER A 172 -5.95 21.35 1.38
N PRO A 173 -5.84 20.02 1.61
CA PRO A 173 -5.82 19.35 2.91
C PRO A 173 -4.74 19.87 3.86
N ASN A 174 -5.07 20.03 5.14
CA ASN A 174 -4.15 20.57 6.14
C ASN A 174 -3.00 19.60 6.44
N ASN A 175 -1.76 20.10 6.43
CA ASN A 175 -0.62 19.36 7.00
C ASN A 175 -0.34 19.91 8.40
N PRO A 176 -0.47 19.11 9.48
CA PRO A 176 -0.40 17.64 9.45
C PRO A 176 -1.70 16.89 9.73
N THR A 177 -2.85 17.55 9.85
CA THR A 177 -4.08 16.90 10.35
C THR A 177 -4.88 16.16 9.28
N GLY A 178 -4.78 16.57 8.01
CA GLY A 178 -5.41 15.91 6.86
C GLY A 178 -6.79 16.41 6.46
N GLY A 179 -7.40 17.32 7.23
CA GLY A 179 -8.74 17.88 6.99
C GLY A 179 -8.81 18.95 5.89
N LEU A 180 -9.98 19.11 5.28
CA LEU A 180 -10.26 20.11 4.24
C LEU A 180 -10.84 21.40 4.81
N MET A 181 -10.60 22.49 4.09
CA MET A 181 -11.36 23.72 4.16
C MET A 181 -12.56 23.63 3.21
N THR A 182 -13.74 24.09 3.64
CA THR A 182 -14.94 24.10 2.79
C THR A 182 -15.02 25.37 1.94
N GLU A 183 -15.74 25.33 0.82
CA GLU A 183 -15.94 26.53 -0.01
C GLU A 183 -16.59 27.68 0.77
N ASP A 184 -17.55 27.40 1.65
CA ASP A 184 -18.19 28.43 2.47
C ASP A 184 -17.19 29.13 3.41
N GLN A 185 -16.22 28.40 3.94
CA GLN A 185 -15.14 28.99 4.72
C GLN A 185 -14.24 29.88 3.85
N VAL A 186 -13.99 29.48 2.60
CA VAL A 186 -13.22 30.29 1.63
C VAL A 186 -13.97 31.58 1.35
N ARG A 187 -15.27 31.51 1.01
CA ARG A 187 -16.12 32.68 0.76
C ARG A 187 -16.15 33.63 1.95
N LYS A 188 -16.32 33.09 3.17
CA LYS A 188 -16.34 33.88 4.41
C LYS A 188 -15.05 34.67 4.61
N ILE A 189 -13.88 34.05 4.46
CA ILE A 189 -12.60 34.75 4.68
C ILE A 189 -12.31 35.73 3.53
N CYS A 190 -12.56 35.35 2.28
CA CYS A 190 -12.34 36.22 1.12
C CYS A 190 -13.23 37.48 1.12
N ALA A 191 -14.34 37.49 1.86
CA ALA A 191 -15.18 38.68 2.04
C ALA A 191 -14.51 39.80 2.85
N HIS A 192 -13.40 39.51 3.53
CA HIS A 192 -12.66 40.47 4.35
C HIS A 192 -11.42 41.01 3.64
N ASN A 193 -10.86 42.11 4.17
CA ASN A 193 -9.76 42.85 3.55
C ASN A 193 -8.38 42.18 3.77
N CYS A 194 -8.23 40.98 3.21
CA CYS A 194 -7.02 40.18 3.20
C CYS A 194 -6.82 39.45 1.87
N ILE A 195 -5.61 38.94 1.63
CA ILE A 195 -5.34 37.92 0.63
C ILE A 195 -5.45 36.57 1.32
N LEU A 196 -6.36 35.71 0.85
CA LEU A 196 -6.45 34.32 1.30
C LEU A 196 -5.58 33.44 0.40
N VAL A 197 -4.63 32.74 1.00
CA VAL A 197 -3.80 31.74 0.34
C VAL A 197 -4.24 30.37 0.80
N VAL A 198 -4.85 29.60 -0.11
CA VAL A 198 -5.17 28.19 0.10
C VAL A 198 -4.00 27.34 -0.41
N ASP A 199 -3.28 26.73 0.53
CA ASP A 199 -2.17 25.83 0.21
C ASP A 199 -2.69 24.42 -0.08
N GLU A 200 -2.77 24.12 -1.38
CA GLU A 200 -3.29 22.89 -1.95
C GLU A 200 -2.18 21.91 -2.33
N ALA A 201 -1.12 21.83 -1.52
CA ALA A 201 -0.02 20.89 -1.75
C ALA A 201 -0.45 19.41 -1.88
N TYR A 202 -1.66 19.06 -1.43
CA TYR A 202 -2.22 17.70 -1.46
C TYR A 202 -3.54 17.59 -2.25
N ALA A 203 -3.93 18.60 -3.06
CA ALA A 203 -5.24 18.60 -3.72
C ALA A 203 -5.46 17.41 -4.67
N GLU A 204 -4.41 16.88 -5.28
CA GLU A 204 -4.51 15.70 -6.14
C GLU A 204 -4.94 14.41 -5.40
N PHE A 205 -4.96 14.41 -4.06
CA PHE A 205 -5.43 13.30 -3.23
C PHE A 205 -6.86 13.47 -2.70
N SER A 206 -7.41 14.70 -2.73
CA SER A 206 -8.62 15.07 -1.99
C SER A 206 -9.84 15.44 -2.84
N GLY A 207 -9.72 15.39 -4.18
CA GLY A 207 -10.85 15.51 -5.10
C GLY A 207 -11.53 16.89 -5.19
N GLY A 208 -10.97 17.93 -4.56
CA GLY A 208 -11.54 19.29 -4.52
C GLY A 208 -10.47 20.38 -4.60
N SER A 209 -10.87 21.59 -5.03
CA SER A 209 -9.98 22.73 -5.27
C SER A 209 -10.72 24.06 -5.12
N ALA A 210 -10.11 25.03 -4.46
CA ALA A 210 -10.60 26.41 -4.33
C ALA A 210 -10.42 27.23 -5.63
N VAL A 211 -9.71 26.71 -6.64
CA VAL A 211 -9.51 27.40 -7.93
C VAL A 211 -10.84 27.79 -8.58
N GLY A 212 -11.89 26.99 -8.42
CA GLY A 212 -13.22 27.28 -8.97
C GLY A 212 -13.86 28.58 -8.43
N LEU A 213 -13.36 29.12 -7.32
CA LEU A 213 -13.85 30.35 -6.70
C LEU A 213 -13.07 31.60 -7.12
N MET A 214 -12.05 31.46 -7.97
CA MET A 214 -11.18 32.58 -8.33
C MET A 214 -11.87 33.67 -9.16
N ASP A 215 -12.88 33.31 -9.96
CA ASP A 215 -13.69 34.29 -10.69
C ASP A 215 -14.55 35.14 -9.73
N GLU A 216 -14.87 34.62 -8.55
CA GLU A 216 -15.66 35.30 -7.51
C GLU A 216 -14.77 36.16 -6.60
N PHE A 217 -13.54 35.72 -6.32
CA PHE A 217 -12.65 36.38 -5.35
C PHE A 217 -11.26 36.71 -5.92
N PRO A 218 -10.99 37.98 -6.32
CA PRO A 218 -9.69 38.38 -6.86
C PRO A 218 -8.56 38.40 -5.81
N ASN A 219 -8.90 38.29 -4.53
CA ASN A 219 -7.98 38.19 -3.39
C ASN A 219 -7.70 36.73 -2.97
N LEU A 220 -8.20 35.74 -3.71
CA LEU A 220 -7.87 34.33 -3.52
C LEU A 220 -6.59 33.95 -4.28
N VAL A 221 -5.70 33.23 -3.62
CA VAL A 221 -4.51 32.60 -4.19
C VAL A 221 -4.53 31.13 -3.85
N VAL A 222 -4.29 30.27 -4.84
CA VAL A 222 -4.15 28.83 -4.63
C VAL A 222 -2.70 28.43 -4.90
N LEU A 223 -2.08 27.70 -3.97
CA LEU A 223 -0.73 27.13 -4.16
C LEU A 223 -0.78 25.64 -4.46
N ARG A 224 0.05 25.19 -5.40
CA ARG A 224 0.18 23.80 -5.81
C ARG A 224 1.65 23.39 -5.90
N THR A 225 1.90 22.09 -5.86
CA THR A 225 3.26 21.54 -5.93
C THR A 225 3.33 20.24 -6.71
N PHE A 226 4.46 19.98 -7.35
CA PHE A 226 4.78 18.66 -7.92
C PHE A 226 5.49 17.75 -6.93
N SER A 227 5.78 18.25 -5.72
CA SER A 227 6.56 17.52 -4.72
C SER A 227 5.84 16.29 -4.19
N LYS A 228 4.51 16.28 -4.26
CA LYS A 228 3.67 15.23 -3.69
C LYS A 228 3.21 14.29 -4.80
N TRP A 229 2.14 14.65 -5.51
CA TRP A 229 1.50 13.77 -6.50
C TRP A 229 2.45 13.29 -7.60
N ALA A 230 3.26 14.17 -8.18
CA ALA A 230 4.14 13.85 -9.32
C ALA A 230 5.47 13.16 -8.94
N GLY A 231 5.77 12.99 -7.64
CA GLY A 231 7.04 12.38 -7.21
C GLY A 231 8.28 13.24 -7.50
N LEU A 232 8.13 14.57 -7.62
CA LEU A 232 9.21 15.50 -7.99
C LEU A 232 9.74 16.33 -6.81
N ALA A 233 9.66 15.79 -5.58
CA ALA A 233 10.07 16.52 -4.37
C ALA A 233 11.50 17.08 -4.48
N GLY A 234 12.43 16.28 -5.04
CA GLY A 234 13.84 16.68 -5.22
C GLY A 234 14.08 17.72 -6.32
N LEU A 235 13.14 17.93 -7.26
CA LEU A 235 13.30 18.87 -8.37
C LEU A 235 12.81 20.29 -8.05
N ARG A 236 12.16 20.46 -6.88
CA ARG A 236 11.74 21.76 -6.34
C ARG A 236 10.91 22.58 -7.34
N VAL A 237 9.70 22.13 -7.64
CA VAL A 237 8.76 22.87 -8.50
C VAL A 237 7.35 22.92 -7.95
N GLY A 238 6.78 24.12 -7.97
CA GLY A 238 5.41 24.41 -7.59
C GLY A 238 4.91 25.66 -8.32
N PHE A 239 3.65 26.02 -8.12
CA PHE A 239 3.05 27.16 -8.78
C PHE A 239 1.90 27.75 -7.94
N SER A 240 1.61 29.02 -8.18
CA SER A 240 0.43 29.70 -7.67
C SER A 240 -0.54 29.94 -8.81
N VAL A 241 -1.83 29.90 -8.50
CA VAL A 241 -2.91 30.42 -9.35
C VAL A 241 -3.50 31.62 -8.61
N ALA A 242 -3.44 32.80 -9.22
CA ALA A 242 -3.93 34.05 -8.64
C ALA A 242 -4.53 34.96 -9.72
N HIS A 243 -5.29 35.98 -9.30
CA HIS A 243 -5.78 37.01 -10.21
C HIS A 243 -4.61 37.64 -11.02
N PRO A 244 -4.77 37.95 -12.32
CA PRO A 244 -3.64 38.31 -13.19
C PRO A 244 -2.79 39.49 -12.70
N LYS A 245 -3.43 40.51 -12.10
CA LYS A 245 -2.72 41.66 -11.52
C LYS A 245 -1.83 41.27 -10.33
N LEU A 246 -2.23 40.29 -9.54
CA LEU A 246 -1.44 39.80 -8.40
C LEU A 246 -0.28 38.94 -8.92
N THR A 247 -0.55 38.08 -9.91
CA THR A 247 0.47 37.27 -10.59
C THR A 247 1.53 38.14 -11.26
N GLU A 248 1.14 39.24 -11.90
CA GLU A 248 2.09 40.22 -12.46
C GLU A 248 3.06 40.73 -11.39
N LYS A 249 2.57 41.04 -10.19
CA LYS A 249 3.43 41.51 -9.08
C LYS A 249 4.31 40.39 -8.54
N LEU A 250 3.80 39.17 -8.38
CA LEU A 250 4.62 38.00 -8.02
C LEU A 250 5.78 37.82 -9.00
N LEU A 251 5.51 37.87 -10.31
CA LEU A 251 6.53 37.74 -11.34
C LEU A 251 7.56 38.87 -11.30
N SER A 252 7.16 40.09 -10.93
CA SER A 252 8.07 41.25 -10.86
C SER A 252 9.09 41.17 -9.71
N ILE A 253 8.77 40.43 -8.64
CA ILE A 253 9.64 40.26 -7.46
C ILE A 253 10.31 38.88 -7.41
N LYS A 254 9.90 37.94 -8.28
CA LYS A 254 10.52 36.63 -8.43
C LYS A 254 11.90 36.75 -9.05
N GLN A 255 12.87 35.97 -8.56
CA GLN A 255 14.19 35.92 -9.20
C GLN A 255 14.06 35.40 -10.65
N PRO A 256 14.77 36.02 -11.62
CA PRO A 256 14.83 35.50 -12.97
C PRO A 256 15.60 34.17 -12.99
N TYR A 257 15.27 33.30 -13.93
CA TYR A 257 15.98 32.02 -14.15
C TYR A 257 15.98 31.03 -12.97
N ASN A 258 15.06 31.18 -12.01
CA ASN A 258 15.02 30.40 -10.78
C ASN A 258 14.63 28.91 -10.96
N ILE A 259 13.76 28.61 -11.94
CA ILE A 259 13.48 27.23 -12.34
C ILE A 259 14.47 26.80 -13.41
N ASN A 260 15.29 25.79 -13.12
CA ASN A 260 16.26 25.27 -14.07
C ASN A 260 15.60 24.44 -15.19
N VAL A 261 16.31 24.28 -16.32
CA VAL A 261 15.79 23.60 -17.52
C VAL A 261 15.38 22.14 -17.29
N ALA A 262 16.06 21.42 -16.39
CA ALA A 262 15.72 20.03 -16.09
C ALA A 262 14.45 19.92 -15.24
N THR A 263 14.27 20.83 -14.28
CA THR A 263 13.04 20.95 -13.50
C THR A 263 11.85 21.33 -14.38
N GLU A 264 12.02 22.27 -15.31
CA GLU A 264 10.96 22.60 -16.27
C GLU A 264 10.60 21.41 -17.18
N ALA A 265 11.60 20.72 -17.73
CA ALA A 265 11.39 19.52 -18.54
C ALA A 265 10.61 18.44 -17.79
N ALA A 266 10.98 18.18 -16.52
CA ALA A 266 10.30 17.21 -15.67
C ALA A 266 8.85 17.61 -15.37
N ALA A 267 8.62 18.87 -14.98
CA ALA A 267 7.28 19.36 -14.65
C ALA A 267 6.35 19.26 -15.87
N ARG A 268 6.82 19.71 -17.04
CA ARG A 268 6.04 19.64 -18.29
C ARG A 268 5.77 18.18 -18.71
N ALA A 269 6.75 17.28 -18.52
CA ALA A 269 6.53 15.86 -18.76
C ALA A 269 5.49 15.26 -17.82
N ALA A 270 5.57 15.58 -16.52
CA ALA A 270 4.61 15.10 -15.52
C ALA A 270 3.18 15.56 -15.82
N LEU A 271 3.01 16.81 -16.29
CA LEU A 271 1.71 17.31 -16.74
C LEU A 271 1.14 16.53 -17.92
N ARG A 272 1.98 16.14 -18.89
CA ARG A 272 1.55 15.34 -20.05
C ARG A 272 1.11 13.92 -19.69
N VAL A 273 1.73 13.32 -18.67
CA VAL A 273 1.40 11.95 -18.21
C VAL A 273 0.61 11.95 -16.90
N LYS A 274 -0.08 13.06 -16.58
CA LYS A 274 -0.89 13.22 -15.36
C LYS A 274 -1.80 12.02 -15.11
N ASP A 275 -2.56 11.62 -16.12
CA ASP A 275 -3.56 10.57 -15.96
C ASP A 275 -2.91 9.23 -15.61
N LYS A 276 -1.75 8.93 -16.21
CA LYS A 276 -0.95 7.75 -15.81
C LYS A 276 -0.45 7.86 -14.37
N ILE A 277 0.04 9.02 -13.94
CA ILE A 277 0.45 9.24 -12.53
C ILE A 277 -0.74 9.01 -11.59
N VAL A 278 -1.93 9.48 -11.96
CA VAL A 278 -3.14 9.28 -11.17
C VAL A 278 -3.48 7.79 -11.05
N GLU A 279 -3.53 7.08 -12.17
CA GLU A 279 -3.88 5.66 -12.21
C GLU A 279 -2.82 4.77 -11.52
N GLU A 280 -1.55 4.98 -11.82
CA GLU A 280 -0.47 4.08 -11.40
C GLU A 280 0.15 4.43 -10.05
N HIS A 281 0.08 5.70 -9.60
CA HIS A 281 0.66 6.14 -8.33
C HIS A 281 -0.39 6.64 -7.33
N ILE A 282 -1.26 7.58 -7.73
CA ILE A 282 -2.17 8.24 -6.76
C ILE A 282 -3.25 7.28 -6.25
N LYS A 283 -3.94 6.55 -7.14
CA LYS A 283 -4.94 5.56 -6.75
C LYS A 283 -4.35 4.48 -5.83
N PRO A 284 -3.17 3.89 -6.13
CA PRO A 284 -2.49 3.00 -5.19
C PRO A 284 -2.14 3.62 -3.84
N ILE A 285 -1.68 4.88 -3.81
CA ILE A 285 -1.42 5.59 -2.52
C ILE A 285 -2.71 5.75 -1.72
N LEU A 286 -3.84 6.05 -2.37
CA LEU A 286 -5.15 6.17 -1.70
C LEU A 286 -5.65 4.82 -1.20
N ALA A 287 -5.50 3.76 -2.00
CA ALA A 287 -5.81 2.39 -1.58
C ALA A 287 -4.92 1.96 -0.39
N GLU A 288 -3.63 2.30 -0.43
CA GLU A 288 -2.69 2.00 0.64
C GLU A 288 -2.98 2.82 1.91
N ARG A 289 -3.47 4.06 1.79
CA ARG A 289 -3.98 4.81 2.95
C ARG A 289 -5.08 4.04 3.67
N THR A 290 -6.04 3.51 2.91
CA THR A 290 -7.15 2.70 3.44
C THR A 290 -6.62 1.40 4.06
N ARG A 291 -5.73 0.69 3.36
CA ARG A 291 -5.12 -0.55 3.86
C ARG A 291 -4.34 -0.33 5.16
N MET A 292 -3.49 0.71 5.20
CA MET A 292 -2.73 1.10 6.38
C MET A 292 -3.64 1.45 7.56
N LEU A 293 -4.72 2.20 7.32
CA LEU A 293 -5.71 2.52 8.36
C LEU A 293 -6.34 1.26 8.96
N VAL A 294 -6.72 0.29 8.13
CA VAL A 294 -7.30 -0.98 8.58
C VAL A 294 -6.28 -1.79 9.38
N LEU A 295 -5.08 -1.98 8.84
CA LEU A 295 -4.06 -2.81 9.48
C LEU A 295 -3.55 -2.23 10.81
N LEU A 296 -3.48 -0.91 10.93
CA LEU A 296 -3.05 -0.26 12.16
C LEU A 296 -4.11 -0.30 13.29
N GLN A 297 -5.34 -0.74 13.02
CA GLN A 297 -6.35 -0.98 14.07
C GLN A 297 -5.95 -2.09 15.04
N GLU A 298 -5.02 -2.97 14.64
CA GLU A 298 -4.39 -3.97 15.52
C GLU A 298 -3.79 -3.32 16.78
N PHE A 299 -3.34 -2.06 16.69
CA PHE A 299 -2.74 -1.33 17.80
C PHE A 299 -3.78 -0.44 18.47
N ALA A 300 -4.49 -0.96 19.48
CA ALA A 300 -5.54 -0.23 20.22
C ALA A 300 -5.08 1.11 20.84
N TRP A 301 -3.78 1.27 21.06
CA TRP A 301 -3.17 2.50 21.54
C TRP A 301 -2.94 3.55 20.44
N LEU A 302 -3.30 3.29 19.18
CA LEU A 302 -3.15 4.20 18.06
C LEU A 302 -4.52 4.65 17.54
N THR A 303 -4.81 5.95 17.57
CA THR A 303 -6.10 6.50 17.10
C THR A 303 -5.88 7.39 15.87
N PRO A 304 -6.45 7.04 14.69
CA PRO A 304 -6.32 7.88 13.50
C PRO A 304 -7.14 9.16 13.59
N VAL A 305 -6.63 10.22 12.98
CA VAL A 305 -7.37 11.45 12.64
C VAL A 305 -7.81 11.35 11.18
N PRO A 306 -9.07 11.66 10.84
CA PRO A 306 -9.54 11.64 9.46
C PRO A 306 -8.65 12.46 8.52
N SER A 307 -8.28 11.87 7.39
CA SER A 307 -7.39 12.50 6.42
C SER A 307 -7.79 12.19 5.00
N VAL A 308 -7.80 13.23 4.17
CA VAL A 308 -7.93 13.11 2.71
C VAL A 308 -6.60 13.35 1.98
N ALA A 309 -5.49 13.52 2.70
CA ALA A 309 -4.15 13.69 2.14
C ALA A 309 -3.42 12.34 1.91
N ASN A 310 -2.16 12.37 1.45
CA ASN A 310 -1.31 11.18 1.30
C ASN A 310 -0.60 10.76 2.61
N PHE A 311 -1.23 11.01 3.75
CA PHE A 311 -0.72 10.68 5.07
C PHE A 311 -1.89 10.61 6.06
N VAL A 312 -1.65 10.04 7.23
CA VAL A 312 -2.60 10.04 8.34
C VAL A 312 -1.88 10.49 9.61
N LEU A 313 -2.54 11.32 10.41
CA LEU A 313 -2.09 11.69 11.74
C LEU A 313 -2.69 10.72 12.76
N PHE A 314 -1.89 10.22 13.68
CA PHE A 314 -2.31 9.30 14.71
C PHE A 314 -1.99 9.86 16.10
N LYS A 315 -2.97 9.80 17.00
CA LYS A 315 -2.75 9.97 18.43
C LYS A 315 -2.21 8.67 18.99
N VAL A 316 -1.11 8.75 19.73
CA VAL A 316 -0.53 7.62 20.47
C VAL A 316 -1.00 7.74 21.92
N ASN A 317 -1.74 6.74 22.38
CA ASN A 317 -2.31 6.67 23.73
C ASN A 317 -1.52 5.68 24.58
N ALA A 318 -1.69 5.78 25.90
CA ALA A 318 -1.11 4.81 26.83
C ALA A 318 -1.56 3.37 26.49
N PRO A 319 -0.71 2.35 26.73
CA PRO A 319 0.59 2.43 27.40
C PRO A 319 1.75 2.93 26.53
N MET A 320 1.55 3.12 25.23
CA MET A 320 2.61 3.58 24.33
C MET A 320 2.77 5.11 24.42
N ASP A 321 4.00 5.59 24.24
CA ASP A 321 4.32 7.02 24.13
C ASP A 321 4.78 7.34 22.71
N ALA A 322 4.31 8.45 22.14
CA ALA A 322 4.64 8.85 20.76
C ALA A 322 6.15 9.06 20.54
N GLY A 323 6.85 9.61 21.52
CA GLY A 323 8.30 9.82 21.44
C GLY A 323 9.07 8.52 21.47
N THR A 324 8.64 7.58 22.31
CA THR A 324 9.20 6.23 22.41
C THR A 324 8.95 5.43 21.13
N LEU A 325 7.71 5.42 20.64
CA LEU A 325 7.34 4.79 19.38
C LEU A 325 8.17 5.33 18.21
N HIS A 326 8.29 6.65 18.09
CA HIS A 326 9.10 7.27 17.04
C HIS A 326 10.56 6.80 17.07
N LYS A 327 11.18 6.73 18.26
CA LYS A 327 12.56 6.24 18.42
C LYS A 327 12.70 4.77 18.05
N GLU A 328 11.78 3.92 18.50
CA GLU A 328 11.84 2.47 18.25
C GLU A 328 11.57 2.12 16.78
N LEU A 329 10.64 2.81 16.12
CA LEU A 329 10.41 2.70 14.68
C LEU A 329 11.65 3.15 13.90
N ARG A 330 12.22 4.30 14.26
CA ARG A 330 13.44 4.81 13.61
C ARG A 330 14.58 3.81 13.71
N ARG A 331 14.81 3.22 14.89
CA ARG A 331 15.86 2.20 15.11
C ARG A 331 15.69 0.97 14.21
N ARG A 332 14.45 0.66 13.80
CA ARG A 332 14.10 -0.45 12.90
C ARG A 332 14.05 -0.05 11.43
N GLY A 333 14.44 1.18 11.08
CA GLY A 333 14.43 1.69 9.71
C GLY A 333 13.06 2.20 9.23
N VAL A 334 12.10 2.38 10.12
CA VAL A 334 10.77 2.94 9.82
C VAL A 334 10.74 4.40 10.24
N LEU A 335 10.65 5.31 9.27
CA LEU A 335 10.75 6.75 9.48
C LEU A 335 9.35 7.34 9.50
N VAL A 336 8.88 7.81 10.65
CA VAL A 336 7.61 8.53 10.80
C VAL A 336 7.85 9.94 11.33
N ARG A 337 6.93 10.87 11.09
CA ARG A 337 7.05 12.25 11.59
C ARG A 337 6.51 12.35 13.02
N TYR A 338 7.28 12.92 13.94
CA TYR A 338 6.90 13.12 15.34
C TYR A 338 6.88 14.61 15.72
N TYR A 339 5.94 14.98 16.59
CA TYR A 339 5.74 16.34 17.08
C TYR A 339 5.92 16.39 18.61
N PRO A 340 7.09 16.84 19.12
CA PRO A 340 7.42 16.74 20.55
C PRO A 340 6.72 17.76 21.45
N LYS A 341 6.04 18.77 20.88
CA LYS A 341 5.50 19.93 21.61
C LYS A 341 4.18 20.41 21.00
N GLY A 342 3.46 21.23 21.77
CA GLY A 342 2.25 21.93 21.32
C GLY A 342 1.02 21.02 21.26
N ALA A 343 0.01 21.43 20.48
CA ALA A 343 -1.25 20.71 20.32
C ALA A 343 -1.11 19.28 19.75
N LEU A 344 0.05 18.95 19.19
CA LEU A 344 0.38 17.63 18.65
C LEU A 344 1.32 16.82 19.56
N ALA A 345 1.55 17.26 20.80
CA ALA A 345 2.23 16.42 21.78
C ALA A 345 1.47 15.09 21.94
N GLY A 346 2.15 13.97 21.72
CA GLY A 346 1.53 12.65 21.72
C GLY A 346 1.02 12.17 20.35
N TYR A 347 1.31 12.89 19.26
CA TYR A 347 0.94 12.48 17.91
C TYR A 347 2.14 12.10 17.05
N ILE A 348 1.93 11.17 16.13
CA ILE A 348 2.81 10.89 14.99
C ILE A 348 2.03 11.02 13.69
N ARG A 349 2.69 11.46 12.61
CA ARG A 349 2.13 11.45 11.26
C ARG A 349 2.88 10.43 10.43
N ILE A 350 2.12 9.57 9.77
CA ILE A 350 2.61 8.48 8.92
C ILE A 350 2.18 8.80 7.48
N SER A 351 3.15 8.99 6.59
CA SER A 351 2.89 9.12 5.16
C SER A 351 2.44 7.78 4.57
N CYS A 352 1.58 7.82 3.56
CA CYS A 352 1.16 6.62 2.84
C CYS A 352 2.20 6.28 1.78
N GLY A 353 2.90 5.16 1.99
CA GLY A 353 3.94 4.66 1.10
C GLY A 353 3.42 3.64 0.09
N ARG A 354 4.26 2.66 -0.25
CA ARG A 354 3.89 1.45 -0.99
C ARG A 354 3.42 0.37 -0.01
N PRO A 355 2.73 -0.70 -0.46
CA PRO A 355 2.32 -1.80 0.42
C PRO A 355 3.45 -2.34 1.32
N ARG A 356 4.63 -2.55 0.72
CA ARG A 356 5.83 -2.98 1.44
C ARG A 356 6.23 -2.03 2.58
N ASP A 357 6.06 -0.72 2.43
CA ASP A 357 6.47 0.23 3.47
C ASP A 357 5.53 0.18 4.68
N THR A 358 4.22 -0.06 4.44
CA THR A 358 3.25 -0.34 5.51
C THR A 358 3.51 -1.70 6.16
N ASP A 359 3.87 -2.73 5.39
CA ASP A 359 4.20 -4.05 5.95
C ASP A 359 5.42 -3.94 6.88
N LEU A 360 6.47 -3.20 6.47
CA LEU A 360 7.62 -2.91 7.33
C LEU A 360 7.25 -2.11 8.59
N LEU A 361 6.30 -1.18 8.49
CA LEU A 361 5.76 -0.46 9.65
C LEU A 361 5.07 -1.43 10.62
N LEU A 362 4.22 -2.33 10.12
CA LEU A 362 3.51 -3.31 10.94
C LEU A 362 4.46 -4.27 11.64
N ASP A 363 5.41 -4.83 10.91
CA ASP A 363 6.44 -5.72 11.47
C ASP A 363 7.22 -4.99 12.58
N ALA A 364 7.63 -3.74 12.33
CA ALA A 364 8.34 -2.95 13.32
C ALA A 364 7.51 -2.61 14.57
N MET A 365 6.18 -2.50 14.43
CA MET A 365 5.26 -2.23 15.55
C MET A 365 4.91 -3.50 16.34
N ARG A 366 4.79 -4.66 15.69
CA ARG A 366 4.55 -5.96 16.34
C ARG A 366 5.74 -6.40 17.21
N ASP A 367 6.95 -6.04 16.79
CA ASP A 367 8.20 -6.30 17.52
C ASP A 367 8.45 -5.33 18.70
N LEU A 368 7.44 -4.55 19.12
CA LEU A 368 7.53 -3.68 20.29
C LEU A 368 7.07 -4.40 21.55
N ASP A 369 7.94 -4.47 22.55
CA ASP A 369 7.57 -4.90 23.91
C ASP A 369 6.69 -3.83 24.56
N VAL A 370 5.37 -4.00 24.43
CA VAL A 370 4.39 -3.16 25.12
C VAL A 370 3.90 -3.89 26.36
N PRO A 371 4.07 -3.34 27.59
CA PRO A 371 3.49 -3.93 28.79
C PRO A 371 1.98 -4.07 28.61
N ALA A 372 1.46 -5.30 28.72
CA ALA A 372 0.04 -5.59 28.61
C ALA A 372 -0.73 -4.71 29.60
N THR A 373 -1.45 -3.72 29.07
CA THR A 373 -2.38 -2.92 29.86
C THR A 373 -3.77 -3.50 29.62
N PRO A 374 -4.53 -3.83 30.66
CA PRO A 374 -5.86 -4.38 30.50
C PRO A 374 -6.75 -3.37 29.77
N MET A 375 -7.52 -3.86 28.79
CA MET A 375 -8.58 -3.10 28.13
C MET A 375 -9.52 -2.48 29.19
N PRO A 376 -9.76 -1.15 29.18
CA PRO A 376 -10.75 -0.56 30.06
C PRO A 376 -12.15 -0.93 29.55
N GLY A 377 -12.91 -1.66 30.37
CA GLY A 377 -14.37 -1.74 30.22
C GLY A 377 -14.97 -3.09 29.81
N ALA A 378 -14.51 -4.21 30.37
CA ALA A 378 -15.39 -5.36 30.55
C ALA A 378 -16.41 -5.03 31.65
N ALA A 379 -17.47 -4.30 31.27
CA ALA A 379 -18.66 -4.22 32.09
C ALA A 379 -19.33 -5.59 32.08
N ALA A 380 -19.47 -6.19 33.25
CA ALA A 380 -20.13 -7.46 33.44
C ALA A 380 -21.57 -7.40 32.91
N THR A 381 -21.89 -8.22 31.90
CA THR A 381 -23.26 -8.60 31.57
C THR A 381 -23.35 -10.11 31.32
N GLY A 382 -24.09 -10.77 32.21
CA GLY A 382 -24.84 -12.00 31.93
C GLY A 382 -24.06 -13.29 31.68
N ASN A 383 -24.04 -14.16 32.68
CA ASN A 383 -23.82 -15.60 32.49
C ASN A 383 -24.75 -16.14 31.38
N VAL A 384 -24.18 -16.50 30.22
CA VAL A 384 -24.80 -17.41 29.25
C VAL A 384 -24.04 -18.74 29.33
N PRO A 385 -24.72 -19.91 29.38
CA PRO A 385 -24.06 -21.19 29.60
C PRO A 385 -23.11 -21.52 28.45
N GLN A 386 -21.84 -21.76 28.77
CA GLN A 386 -20.84 -22.31 27.85
C GLN A 386 -21.16 -23.79 27.59
N ALA A 387 -22.08 -24.05 26.65
CA ALA A 387 -22.17 -25.36 26.01
C ALA A 387 -21.00 -25.48 25.03
N ALA A 388 -20.24 -26.57 25.11
CA ALA A 388 -19.10 -26.85 24.26
C ALA A 388 -19.46 -26.78 22.76
N GLN A 389 -19.20 -25.65 22.11
CA GLN A 389 -19.41 -25.48 20.68
C GLN A 389 -18.21 -26.04 19.91
N ARG A 390 -18.49 -26.86 18.89
CA ARG A 390 -17.48 -27.37 17.95
C ARG A 390 -16.96 -26.22 17.08
N PRO A 391 -15.69 -26.25 16.64
CA PRO A 391 -15.17 -25.24 15.72
C PRO A 391 -15.95 -25.31 14.39
N PRO A 392 -16.37 -24.17 13.83
CA PRO A 392 -17.08 -24.13 12.57
C PRO A 392 -16.19 -24.55 11.42
N ARG A 393 -16.81 -25.17 10.41
CA ARG A 393 -16.16 -25.80 9.26
C ARG A 393 -16.72 -25.31 7.93
N ALA A 394 -17.83 -24.56 7.94
CA ALA A 394 -18.39 -23.86 6.80
C ALA A 394 -18.58 -22.37 7.10
N LEU A 395 -18.44 -21.54 6.07
CA LEU A 395 -18.63 -20.09 6.16
C LEU A 395 -19.68 -19.63 5.16
N LEU A 396 -20.66 -18.85 5.62
CA LEU A 396 -21.65 -18.20 4.80
C LEU A 396 -21.42 -16.69 4.90
N LEU A 397 -21.40 -16.00 3.77
CA LEU A 397 -21.15 -14.56 3.71
C LEU A 397 -22.33 -13.89 3.02
N ASP A 398 -22.89 -12.85 3.63
CA ASP A 398 -23.58 -11.84 2.84
C ASP A 398 -22.58 -11.11 1.91
N MET A 399 -23.09 -10.45 0.88
CA MET A 399 -22.25 -9.70 -0.05
C MET A 399 -22.19 -8.22 0.30
N ASP A 400 -23.32 -7.57 0.57
CA ASP A 400 -23.39 -6.12 0.69
C ASP A 400 -22.93 -5.68 2.09
N GLY A 401 -21.97 -4.77 2.17
CA GLY A 401 -21.42 -4.33 3.47
C GLY A 401 -20.56 -5.38 4.20
N VAL A 402 -20.51 -6.62 3.69
CA VAL A 402 -19.64 -7.71 4.16
C VAL A 402 -18.48 -7.96 3.20
N LEU A 403 -18.76 -8.32 1.94
CA LEU A 403 -17.75 -8.54 0.90
C LEU A 403 -17.53 -7.28 0.05
N ALA A 404 -18.60 -6.62 -0.35
CA ALA A 404 -18.61 -5.48 -1.26
C ALA A 404 -18.89 -4.18 -0.49
N GLU A 405 -18.04 -3.18 -0.71
CA GLU A 405 -18.32 -1.81 -0.26
C GLU A 405 -19.24 -1.15 -1.29
N VAL A 406 -20.46 -0.88 -0.84
CA VAL A 406 -21.59 -0.44 -1.66
C VAL A 406 -22.05 0.99 -1.38
N SER A 407 -21.34 1.75 -0.54
CA SER A 407 -21.72 3.13 -0.23
C SER A 407 -21.74 4.04 -1.46
N GLN A 408 -20.88 3.74 -2.45
CA GLN A 408 -20.79 4.44 -3.73
C GLN A 408 -21.55 3.74 -4.86
N SER A 409 -22.07 2.53 -4.64
CA SER A 409 -22.82 1.75 -5.64
C SER A 409 -24.31 1.67 -5.31
N TYR A 410 -24.78 0.61 -4.66
CA TYR A 410 -26.18 0.38 -4.31
C TYR A 410 -26.76 1.54 -3.52
N ARG A 411 -26.06 2.07 -2.51
CA ARG A 411 -26.59 3.21 -1.73
C ARG A 411 -26.75 4.46 -2.57
N GLN A 412 -25.81 4.75 -3.47
CA GLN A 412 -25.95 5.85 -4.43
C GLN A 412 -27.05 5.58 -5.46
N ALA A 413 -27.24 4.33 -5.88
CA ALA A 413 -28.33 3.95 -6.78
C ALA A 413 -29.69 4.19 -6.12
N ILE A 414 -29.86 3.87 -4.82
CA ILE A 414 -31.07 4.20 -4.05
C ILE A 414 -31.32 5.72 -4.06
N ILE A 415 -30.31 6.51 -3.71
CA ILE A 415 -30.40 7.98 -3.62
C ILE A 415 -30.75 8.59 -4.98
N ARG A 416 -30.01 8.22 -6.05
CA ARG A 416 -30.23 8.74 -7.40
C ARG A 416 -31.57 8.30 -7.99
N THR A 417 -32.02 7.09 -7.66
CA THR A 417 -33.35 6.62 -8.10
C THR A 417 -34.44 7.44 -7.44
N ALA A 418 -34.36 7.67 -6.12
CA ALA A 418 -35.32 8.50 -5.42
C ALA A 418 -35.33 9.94 -5.93
N ASP A 419 -34.15 10.53 -6.15
CA ASP A 419 -33.98 11.89 -6.70
C ASP A 419 -34.58 12.01 -8.11
N ALA A 420 -34.43 10.99 -8.95
CA ALA A 420 -35.03 10.95 -10.30
C ALA A 420 -36.57 11.00 -10.28
N PHE A 421 -37.20 10.65 -9.16
CA PHE A 421 -38.66 10.79 -8.94
C PHE A 421 -39.02 11.98 -8.04
N GLY A 422 -38.06 12.89 -7.78
CA GLY A 422 -38.27 14.09 -6.98
C GLY A 422 -38.37 13.86 -5.48
N VAL A 423 -37.85 12.73 -4.98
CA VAL A 423 -37.85 12.39 -3.55
C VAL A 423 -36.44 12.41 -3.00
N GLU A 424 -36.20 13.28 -2.01
CA GLU A 424 -34.92 13.30 -1.30
C GLU A 424 -34.82 12.11 -0.34
N VAL A 425 -33.79 11.28 -0.52
CA VAL A 425 -33.43 10.17 0.37
C VAL A 425 -31.98 10.35 0.78
N THR A 426 -31.71 10.32 2.09
CA THR A 426 -30.36 10.46 2.63
C THR A 426 -29.74 9.10 2.96
N SER A 427 -28.42 9.06 3.17
CA SER A 427 -27.76 7.84 3.68
C SER A 427 -28.28 7.42 5.06
N ALA A 428 -28.67 8.39 5.90
CA ALA A 428 -29.26 8.12 7.20
C ALA A 428 -30.66 7.50 7.08
N ASP A 429 -31.47 7.91 6.08
CA ASP A 429 -32.77 7.28 5.80
C ASP A 429 -32.62 5.81 5.42
N ILE A 430 -31.60 5.50 4.59
CA ILE A 430 -31.30 4.13 4.17
C ILE A 430 -30.84 3.29 5.37
N GLU A 431 -29.95 3.83 6.20
CA GLU A 431 -29.45 3.14 7.40
C GLU A 431 -30.57 2.88 8.41
N ALA A 432 -31.42 3.86 8.67
CA ALA A 432 -32.59 3.71 9.53
C ALA A 432 -33.54 2.62 9.01
N ALA A 433 -33.83 2.62 7.71
CA ALA A 433 -34.70 1.62 7.10
C ALA A 433 -34.07 0.21 7.09
N LYS A 434 -32.74 0.08 6.95
CA LYS A 434 -32.03 -1.20 7.09
C LYS A 434 -32.04 -1.72 8.54
N LEU A 435 -32.02 -0.83 9.53
CA LEU A 435 -32.13 -1.19 10.95
C LEU A 435 -33.54 -1.64 11.35
N GLU A 436 -34.59 -1.10 10.71
CA GLU A 436 -35.98 -1.54 10.93
C GLU A 436 -36.23 -2.99 10.46
N GLY A 437 -35.45 -3.48 9.50
CA GLY A 437 -35.59 -4.80 8.87
C GLY A 437 -36.49 -4.80 7.63
N ASP A 438 -36.58 -5.94 6.95
CA ASP A 438 -37.24 -6.10 5.64
C ASP A 438 -36.58 -5.25 4.53
N ALA A 439 -35.25 -5.19 4.56
CA ALA A 439 -34.46 -4.28 3.74
C ALA A 439 -33.39 -4.98 2.87
N ASN A 440 -33.47 -6.30 2.73
CA ASN A 440 -32.54 -7.11 1.94
C ASN A 440 -32.75 -7.03 0.42
N ASP A 441 -33.86 -6.45 -0.01
CA ASP A 441 -34.17 -6.20 -1.41
C ASP A 441 -34.10 -4.69 -1.62
N ASP A 442 -32.95 -4.21 -2.13
CA ASP A 442 -32.70 -2.77 -2.24
C ASP A 442 -33.65 -2.08 -3.24
N TRP A 443 -34.30 -2.82 -4.15
CA TRP A 443 -35.36 -2.27 -5.02
C TRP A 443 -36.64 -2.01 -4.23
N LYS A 444 -37.05 -2.96 -3.39
CA LYS A 444 -38.20 -2.76 -2.48
C LYS A 444 -37.91 -1.70 -1.43
N LEU A 445 -36.69 -1.65 -0.90
CA LEU A 445 -36.25 -0.60 0.01
C LEU A 445 -36.37 0.78 -0.65
N THR A 446 -35.86 0.93 -1.87
CA THR A 446 -35.99 2.17 -2.65
C THR A 446 -37.46 2.53 -2.86
N HIS A 447 -38.30 1.58 -3.28
CA HIS A 447 -39.73 1.81 -3.47
C HIS A 447 -40.43 2.20 -2.16
N LYS A 448 -40.11 1.56 -1.03
CA LYS A 448 -40.63 1.90 0.31
C LYS A 448 -40.26 3.33 0.70
N LEU A 449 -39.00 3.72 0.51
CA LEU A 449 -38.52 5.08 0.82
C LEU A 449 -39.18 6.14 -0.05
N VAL A 450 -39.38 5.85 -1.35
CA VAL A 450 -40.10 6.74 -2.27
C VAL A 450 -41.59 6.83 -1.90
N ALA A 451 -42.26 5.69 -1.70
CA ALA A 451 -43.68 5.64 -1.37
C ALA A 451 -44.04 6.25 -0.01
N ALA A 452 -43.08 6.28 0.94
CA ALA A 452 -43.26 6.97 2.21
C ALA A 452 -43.35 8.51 2.06
N LYS A 453 -42.78 9.07 0.99
CA LYS A 453 -42.67 10.53 0.78
C LYS A 453 -43.46 11.03 -0.44
N LEU A 454 -44.00 10.13 -1.28
CA LEU A 454 -44.74 10.47 -2.50
C LEU A 454 -46.07 9.71 -2.60
N SER A 455 -47.19 10.44 -2.65
CA SER A 455 -48.56 9.89 -2.61
C SER A 455 -48.95 9.04 -3.82
N ASP A 456 -48.35 9.32 -4.98
CA ASP A 456 -48.55 8.59 -6.25
C ASP A 456 -47.20 8.00 -6.70
N ALA A 457 -46.68 7.09 -5.87
CA ALA A 457 -45.36 6.52 -6.08
C ALA A 457 -45.30 5.63 -7.34
N PRO A 458 -44.21 5.70 -8.12
CA PRO A 458 -43.99 4.80 -9.25
C PRO A 458 -44.06 3.33 -8.83
N SER A 459 -44.51 2.45 -9.73
CA SER A 459 -44.53 1.01 -9.46
C SER A 459 -43.14 0.47 -9.13
N LEU A 460 -43.06 -0.63 -8.36
CA LEU A 460 -41.79 -1.32 -8.08
C LEU A 460 -41.02 -1.63 -9.37
N GLU A 461 -41.69 -2.04 -10.44
CA GLU A 461 -41.07 -2.29 -11.75
C GLU A 461 -40.37 -1.04 -12.32
N THR A 462 -41.01 0.13 -12.19
CA THR A 462 -40.45 1.41 -12.65
C THR A 462 -39.24 1.81 -11.79
N ILE A 463 -39.33 1.64 -10.47
CA ILE A 463 -38.21 1.88 -9.54
C ILE A 463 -37.03 0.95 -9.86
N THR A 464 -37.28 -0.35 -10.04
CA THR A 464 -36.25 -1.34 -10.38
C THR A 464 -35.57 -0.98 -11.69
N ALA A 465 -36.32 -0.64 -12.74
CA ALA A 465 -35.74 -0.27 -14.03
C ALA A 465 -34.82 0.95 -13.90
N LYS A 466 -35.23 1.98 -13.14
CA LYS A 466 -34.43 3.19 -12.98
C LYS A 466 -33.20 2.98 -12.08
N PHE A 467 -33.35 2.16 -11.03
CA PHE A 467 -32.24 1.71 -10.20
C PHE A 467 -31.18 1.00 -11.05
N GLN A 468 -31.61 0.05 -11.88
CA GLN A 468 -30.72 -0.74 -12.73
C GLN A 468 -29.99 0.12 -13.77
N GLU A 469 -30.64 1.15 -14.32
CA GLU A 469 -30.00 2.12 -15.23
C GLU A 469 -28.81 2.81 -14.56
N PHE A 470 -28.95 3.28 -13.31
CA PHE A 470 -27.85 3.92 -12.59
C PHE A 470 -26.79 2.91 -12.13
N TYR A 471 -27.21 1.74 -11.68
CA TYR A 471 -26.30 0.72 -11.16
C TYR A 471 -25.45 0.07 -12.25
N LEU A 472 -26.07 -0.40 -13.33
CA LEU A 472 -25.37 -1.05 -14.46
C LEU A 472 -24.73 -0.03 -15.41
N GLY A 473 -25.25 1.20 -15.44
CA GLY A 473 -24.86 2.22 -16.41
C GLY A 473 -25.64 2.11 -17.71
N THR A 474 -25.33 3.02 -18.64
CA THR A 474 -25.94 3.08 -19.97
C THR A 474 -24.85 3.03 -21.04
N SER A 475 -25.23 3.06 -22.32
CA SER A 475 -24.26 3.14 -23.42
C SER A 475 -23.42 4.43 -23.41
N THR A 476 -23.82 5.44 -22.62
CA THR A 476 -23.16 6.77 -22.58
C THR A 476 -22.64 7.15 -21.19
N ALA A 477 -22.90 6.34 -20.16
CA ALA A 477 -22.47 6.60 -18.79
C ALA A 477 -22.06 5.31 -18.08
N THR A 478 -20.93 5.33 -17.37
CA THR A 478 -20.44 4.21 -16.57
C THR A 478 -21.39 3.91 -15.41
N GLY A 479 -21.59 2.63 -15.11
CA GLY A 479 -22.45 2.18 -14.02
C GLY A 479 -21.80 2.36 -12.66
N LEU A 480 -22.63 2.57 -11.63
CA LEU A 480 -22.15 2.66 -10.24
C LEU A 480 -21.54 1.35 -9.73
N ARG A 481 -21.86 0.20 -10.32
CA ARG A 481 -21.26 -1.11 -9.99
C ARG A 481 -19.73 -1.15 -10.15
N ASP A 482 -19.16 -0.28 -10.97
CA ASP A 482 -17.71 -0.23 -11.23
C ASP A 482 -16.94 0.52 -10.12
N LEU A 483 -17.67 1.14 -9.17
CA LEU A 483 -17.11 1.84 -8.01
C LEU A 483 -17.02 0.95 -6.77
N GLU A 484 -17.50 -0.29 -6.84
CA GLU A 484 -17.46 -1.23 -5.71
C GLU A 484 -16.04 -1.67 -5.40
N SER A 485 -15.71 -1.75 -4.11
CA SER A 485 -14.42 -2.25 -3.63
C SER A 485 -14.58 -3.49 -2.74
N LEU A 486 -13.58 -4.37 -2.74
CA LEU A 486 -13.56 -5.53 -1.86
C LEU A 486 -13.23 -5.09 -0.42
N ILE A 487 -14.11 -5.39 0.54
CA ILE A 487 -13.95 -5.03 1.95
C ILE A 487 -12.85 -5.89 2.63
N PRO A 488 -12.95 -7.24 2.67
CA PRO A 488 -11.89 -8.08 3.23
C PRO A 488 -10.75 -8.28 2.21
N SER A 489 -9.52 -8.47 2.68
CA SER A 489 -8.45 -8.84 1.75
C SER A 489 -8.70 -10.22 1.11
N ARG A 490 -8.34 -10.39 -0.17
CA ARG A 490 -8.40 -11.71 -0.82
C ARG A 490 -7.59 -12.76 -0.06
N ALA A 491 -6.45 -12.38 0.52
CA ALA A 491 -5.62 -13.28 1.34
C ALA A 491 -6.37 -13.81 2.58
N LEU A 492 -7.15 -12.95 3.24
CA LEU A 492 -8.02 -13.36 4.35
C LEU A 492 -9.07 -14.37 3.88
N LEU A 493 -9.72 -14.13 2.75
CA LEU A 493 -10.72 -15.06 2.19
C LEU A 493 -10.10 -16.42 1.79
N VAL A 494 -8.88 -16.41 1.25
CA VAL A 494 -8.10 -17.64 0.97
C VAL A 494 -7.82 -18.41 2.27
N GLU A 495 -7.39 -17.70 3.32
CA GLU A 495 -7.09 -18.32 4.61
C GLU A 495 -8.36 -18.87 5.28
N LEU A 496 -9.46 -18.12 5.26
CA LEU A 496 -10.77 -18.60 5.72
C LEU A 496 -11.23 -19.82 4.92
N ARG A 497 -11.01 -19.86 3.60
CA ARG A 497 -11.34 -21.04 2.77
C ARG A 497 -10.56 -22.28 3.20
N LYS A 498 -9.28 -22.14 3.59
CA LYS A 498 -8.47 -23.25 4.13
C LYS A 498 -9.01 -23.74 5.47
N ARG A 499 -9.51 -22.84 6.32
CA ARG A 499 -10.02 -23.17 7.67
C ARG A 499 -11.50 -23.57 7.70
N ALA A 500 -12.24 -23.30 6.62
CA ALA A 500 -13.60 -23.76 6.38
C ALA A 500 -13.58 -24.93 5.36
N PRO A 501 -13.21 -26.17 5.77
CA PRO A 501 -13.05 -27.29 4.85
C PRO A 501 -14.35 -27.67 4.11
N LEU A 502 -15.52 -27.37 4.68
CA LEU A 502 -16.82 -27.62 4.05
C LEU A 502 -17.21 -26.54 3.03
N GLY A 503 -16.44 -25.45 2.90
CA GLY A 503 -16.62 -24.44 1.87
C GLY A 503 -17.06 -23.08 2.36
N ILE A 504 -17.06 -22.13 1.42
CA ILE A 504 -17.62 -20.79 1.59
C ILE A 504 -18.81 -20.66 0.63
N ALA A 505 -19.96 -20.22 1.14
CA ALA A 505 -21.13 -19.90 0.34
C ALA A 505 -21.49 -18.41 0.45
N ILE A 506 -21.99 -17.83 -0.64
CA ILE A 506 -22.55 -16.48 -0.64
C ILE A 506 -24.06 -16.54 -0.42
N VAL A 507 -24.62 -15.72 0.46
CA VAL A 507 -26.06 -15.61 0.71
C VAL A 507 -26.47 -14.15 0.60
N THR A 508 -26.89 -13.74 -0.59
CA THR A 508 -27.04 -12.32 -0.93
C THR A 508 -28.43 -12.01 -1.47
N GLY A 509 -28.89 -10.78 -1.21
CA GLY A 509 -30.06 -10.19 -1.84
C GLY A 509 -29.84 -9.77 -3.29
N ARG A 510 -28.60 -9.84 -3.83
CA ARG A 510 -28.29 -9.42 -5.20
C ARG A 510 -28.81 -10.38 -6.27
N PRO A 511 -29.16 -9.88 -7.48
CA PRO A 511 -29.31 -10.73 -8.66
C PRO A 511 -28.04 -11.51 -8.97
N ARG A 512 -28.20 -12.73 -9.51
CA ARG A 512 -27.08 -13.65 -9.76
C ARG A 512 -25.99 -13.05 -10.66
N ASP A 513 -26.37 -12.38 -11.74
CA ASP A 513 -25.41 -11.82 -12.69
C ASP A 513 -24.56 -10.70 -12.05
N GLU A 514 -25.15 -9.93 -11.14
CA GLU A 514 -24.46 -8.85 -10.43
C GLU A 514 -23.52 -9.39 -9.34
N ALA A 515 -23.94 -10.44 -8.62
CA ALA A 515 -23.09 -11.13 -7.67
C ALA A 515 -21.89 -11.79 -8.37
N LEU A 516 -22.13 -12.42 -9.53
CA LEU A 516 -21.07 -13.04 -10.33
C LEU A 516 -20.09 -12.01 -10.88
N TYR A 517 -20.58 -10.87 -11.37
CA TYR A 517 -19.73 -9.76 -11.82
C TYR A 517 -18.75 -9.32 -10.73
N PHE A 518 -19.24 -9.12 -9.51
CA PHE A 518 -18.39 -8.71 -8.38
C PHE A 518 -17.35 -9.79 -8.04
N LEU A 519 -17.74 -11.07 -8.00
CA LEU A 519 -16.80 -12.16 -7.74
C LEU A 519 -15.72 -12.29 -8.83
N ASP A 520 -16.06 -12.01 -10.10
CA ASP A 520 -15.12 -12.02 -11.22
C ASP A 520 -14.14 -10.86 -11.14
N LEU A 521 -14.64 -9.65 -10.86
CA LEU A 521 -13.83 -8.45 -10.72
C LEU A 521 -12.68 -8.65 -9.70
N TYR A 522 -12.94 -9.42 -8.64
CA TYR A 522 -11.98 -9.66 -7.56
C TYR A 522 -11.38 -11.07 -7.54
N ASN A 523 -11.55 -11.86 -8.60
CA ASN A 523 -11.02 -13.24 -8.71
C ASN A 523 -11.37 -14.12 -7.49
N LEU A 524 -12.63 -14.09 -7.08
CA LEU A 524 -13.15 -14.81 -5.91
C LEU A 524 -13.93 -16.09 -6.26
N ARG A 525 -14.30 -16.31 -7.52
CA ARG A 525 -15.09 -17.50 -7.93
C ARG A 525 -14.50 -18.79 -7.39
N SER A 526 -13.20 -19.00 -7.52
CA SER A 526 -12.54 -20.24 -7.07
C SER A 526 -12.61 -20.47 -5.56
N LEU A 527 -12.78 -19.41 -4.75
CA LEU A 527 -12.89 -19.52 -3.30
C LEU A 527 -14.27 -19.95 -2.83
N VAL A 528 -15.30 -19.63 -3.62
CA VAL A 528 -16.71 -19.91 -3.31
C VAL A 528 -17.31 -20.97 -4.23
N SER A 529 -16.50 -21.78 -4.92
CA SER A 529 -17.00 -22.80 -5.86
C SER A 529 -17.06 -24.20 -5.27
N ASP A 530 -17.95 -25.02 -5.84
CA ASP A 530 -17.99 -26.46 -5.63
C ASP A 530 -16.83 -27.18 -6.34
N GLY A 531 -16.73 -28.50 -6.15
CA GLY A 531 -15.72 -29.33 -6.81
C GLY A 531 -15.83 -29.39 -8.33
N ALA A 532 -16.89 -28.83 -8.94
CA ALA A 532 -17.12 -28.72 -10.37
C ALA A 532 -16.87 -27.29 -10.90
N GLY A 533 -16.43 -26.36 -10.05
CA GLY A 533 -16.10 -24.98 -10.42
C GLY A 533 -17.31 -24.04 -10.53
N GLN A 534 -18.48 -24.44 -10.04
CA GLN A 534 -19.66 -23.56 -9.97
C GLN A 534 -19.71 -22.82 -8.63
N PRO A 535 -19.85 -21.48 -8.62
CA PRO A 535 -20.00 -20.71 -7.39
C PRO A 535 -21.22 -21.17 -6.55
N ILE A 536 -20.94 -21.56 -5.31
CA ILE A 536 -21.90 -21.85 -4.25
C ILE A 536 -22.41 -20.52 -3.71
N MET A 537 -23.56 -20.12 -4.22
CA MET A 537 -24.24 -18.89 -3.80
C MET A 537 -25.74 -19.08 -3.81
N VAL A 538 -26.48 -18.32 -3.01
CA VAL A 538 -27.93 -18.17 -3.06
C VAL A 538 -28.19 -16.68 -3.30
N CYS A 539 -28.75 -16.38 -4.46
CA CYS A 539 -29.05 -15.02 -4.92
C CYS A 539 -30.56 -14.73 -4.85
N MET A 540 -30.91 -13.50 -5.23
CA MET A 540 -32.29 -13.04 -5.35
C MET A 540 -33.17 -14.03 -6.14
N HIS A 541 -34.41 -14.24 -5.68
CA HIS A 541 -35.43 -15.14 -6.26
C HIS A 541 -35.16 -16.64 -6.20
N GLU A 542 -34.00 -17.09 -5.70
CA GLU A 542 -33.73 -18.52 -5.49
C GLU A 542 -34.36 -19.06 -4.18
N ALA A 543 -34.65 -18.16 -3.23
CA ALA A 543 -35.34 -18.44 -1.98
C ALA A 543 -36.06 -17.16 -1.48
N PRO A 544 -36.98 -17.27 -0.50
CA PRO A 544 -37.51 -16.11 0.22
C PRO A 544 -36.39 -15.21 0.79
N SER A 545 -36.58 -13.89 0.81
CA SER A 545 -35.59 -12.95 1.33
C SER A 545 -35.36 -13.13 2.83
N LYS A 546 -34.11 -12.94 3.28
CA LYS A 546 -33.76 -12.78 4.70
C LYS A 546 -34.64 -11.66 5.30
N PRO A 547 -35.29 -11.84 6.47
CA PRO A 547 -34.89 -12.72 7.58
C PRO A 547 -35.41 -14.17 7.52
N ASP A 548 -36.07 -14.60 6.43
CA ASP A 548 -36.45 -16.01 6.27
C ASP A 548 -35.19 -16.90 6.30
N PRO A 549 -35.18 -18.04 7.02
CA PRO A 549 -34.03 -18.95 7.08
C PRO A 549 -33.83 -19.80 5.83
N ALA A 550 -34.79 -19.88 4.91
CA ALA A 550 -34.72 -20.67 3.67
C ALA A 550 -33.45 -20.41 2.83
N PRO A 551 -33.01 -19.17 2.54
CA PRO A 551 -31.78 -18.91 1.79
C PRO A 551 -30.53 -19.46 2.49
N VAL A 552 -30.46 -19.38 3.81
CA VAL A 552 -29.35 -19.91 4.61
C VAL A 552 -29.35 -21.44 4.56
N ARG A 553 -30.52 -22.08 4.70
CA ARG A 553 -30.66 -23.55 4.59
C ARG A 553 -30.30 -24.06 3.19
N LEU A 554 -30.71 -23.34 2.15
CA LEU A 554 -30.38 -23.67 0.77
C LEU A 554 -28.87 -23.55 0.51
N ALA A 555 -28.20 -22.56 1.10
CA ALA A 555 -26.74 -22.43 1.02
C ALA A 555 -26.02 -23.61 1.70
N LEU A 556 -26.50 -24.05 2.87
CA LEU A 556 -25.97 -25.24 3.55
C LEU A 556 -26.17 -26.53 2.73
N GLU A 557 -27.33 -26.66 2.06
CA GLU A 557 -27.61 -27.76 1.14
C GLU A 557 -26.63 -27.76 -0.04
N ARG A 558 -26.39 -26.59 -0.66
CA ARG A 558 -25.43 -26.42 -1.77
C ARG A 558 -23.98 -26.65 -1.36
N LEU A 559 -23.63 -26.47 -0.08
CA LEU A 559 -22.35 -26.88 0.50
C LEU A 559 -22.24 -28.39 0.78
N GLY A 560 -23.20 -29.20 0.31
CA GLY A 560 -23.21 -30.65 0.48
C GLY A 560 -23.96 -31.14 1.71
N GLY A 561 -24.93 -30.36 2.20
CA GLY A 561 -25.75 -30.73 3.37
C GLY A 561 -25.04 -30.51 4.70
N VAL A 562 -24.42 -29.36 4.88
CA VAL A 562 -23.69 -28.99 6.10
C VAL A 562 -24.65 -28.88 7.30
N ASP A 563 -24.28 -29.46 8.43
CA ASP A 563 -24.99 -29.27 9.70
C ASP A 563 -24.93 -27.77 10.08
N PRO A 564 -26.09 -27.09 10.30
CA PRO A 564 -26.11 -25.69 10.70
C PRO A 564 -25.20 -25.35 11.89
N ALA A 565 -25.02 -26.29 12.83
CA ALA A 565 -24.15 -26.11 13.98
C ALA A 565 -22.64 -26.08 13.65
N GLU A 566 -22.24 -26.54 12.46
CA GLU A 566 -20.87 -26.47 11.95
C GLU A 566 -20.64 -25.23 11.05
N ALA A 567 -21.62 -24.33 10.93
CA ALA A 567 -21.55 -23.17 10.06
C ALA A 567 -21.56 -21.84 10.83
N VAL A 568 -20.88 -20.84 10.26
CA VAL A 568 -20.98 -19.44 10.67
C VAL A 568 -21.51 -18.62 9.50
N MET A 569 -22.47 -17.73 9.77
CA MET A 569 -22.93 -16.74 8.80
C MET A 569 -22.49 -15.34 9.24
N VAL A 570 -21.88 -14.60 8.32
CA VAL A 570 -21.45 -13.21 8.51
C VAL A 570 -22.37 -12.28 7.74
N GLY A 571 -22.91 -11.27 8.42
CA GLY A 571 -23.86 -10.30 7.87
C GLY A 571 -23.75 -8.93 8.54
N ASP A 572 -24.14 -7.86 7.86
CA ASP A 572 -24.12 -6.49 8.40
C ASP A 572 -25.51 -5.97 8.82
N THR A 573 -26.58 -6.74 8.58
CA THR A 573 -27.96 -6.35 8.92
C THR A 573 -28.62 -7.23 10.00
N PRO A 574 -29.62 -6.70 10.74
CA PRO A 574 -30.46 -7.50 11.64
C PRO A 574 -31.16 -8.68 10.95
N ASP A 575 -31.48 -8.56 9.66
CA ASP A 575 -32.15 -9.62 8.91
C ASP A 575 -31.21 -10.82 8.67
N ASP A 576 -29.91 -10.58 8.45
CA ASP A 576 -28.90 -11.64 8.37
C ASP A 576 -28.84 -12.43 9.67
N MET A 577 -28.81 -11.72 10.80
CA MET A 577 -28.70 -12.35 12.12
C MET A 577 -29.93 -13.23 12.41
N ARG A 578 -31.13 -12.72 12.10
CA ARG A 578 -32.38 -13.48 12.28
C ARG A 578 -32.45 -14.70 11.36
N ALA A 579 -32.05 -14.55 10.09
CA ALA A 579 -32.02 -15.66 9.14
C ALA A 579 -31.04 -16.76 9.58
N ALA A 580 -29.83 -16.37 10.01
CA ALA A 580 -28.82 -17.30 10.52
C ALA A 580 -29.31 -18.04 11.77
N CYS A 581 -29.84 -17.31 12.77
CA CYS A 581 -30.36 -17.89 14.00
C CYS A 581 -31.53 -18.85 13.74
N ALA A 582 -32.48 -18.46 12.89
CA ALA A 582 -33.63 -19.30 12.55
C ALA A 582 -33.25 -20.53 11.70
N ALA A 583 -32.12 -20.49 11.01
CA ALA A 583 -31.53 -21.64 10.32
C ALA A 583 -30.70 -22.54 11.24
N GLY A 584 -30.43 -22.13 12.49
CA GLY A 584 -29.58 -22.85 13.44
C GLY A 584 -28.09 -22.62 13.23
N VAL A 585 -27.71 -21.60 12.46
CA VAL A 585 -26.33 -21.22 12.13
C VAL A 585 -25.84 -20.17 13.12
N ARG A 586 -24.55 -20.22 13.50
CA ARG A 586 -23.96 -19.18 14.36
C ARG A 586 -23.88 -17.85 13.59
N ALA A 587 -24.62 -16.85 14.06
CA ALA A 587 -24.66 -15.52 13.48
C ALA A 587 -23.48 -14.65 13.98
N VAL A 588 -22.74 -14.03 13.06
CA VAL A 588 -21.66 -13.08 13.36
C VAL A 588 -21.96 -11.78 12.62
N GLY A 589 -22.16 -10.70 13.36
CA GLY A 589 -22.37 -9.37 12.81
C GLY A 589 -21.05 -8.74 12.35
N VAL A 590 -21.11 -7.84 11.38
CA VAL A 590 -19.99 -6.95 11.03
C VAL A 590 -20.48 -5.51 10.96
N ILE A 591 -19.61 -4.57 11.34
CA ILE A 591 -19.87 -3.15 11.11
C ILE A 591 -19.48 -2.79 9.67
N THR A 592 -20.38 -2.16 8.93
CA THR A 592 -20.12 -1.68 7.56
C THR A 592 -19.07 -0.55 7.58
N PRO A 593 -18.13 -0.50 6.60
CA PRO A 593 -17.20 0.63 6.47
C PRO A 593 -17.91 1.99 6.39
N GLY A 594 -17.36 3.01 7.07
CA GLY A 594 -17.85 4.39 6.98
C GLY A 594 -18.91 4.80 8.03
N ALA A 595 -19.30 3.93 8.95
CA ALA A 595 -20.15 4.28 10.09
C ALA A 595 -19.46 5.28 11.05
N THR A 596 -20.20 6.26 11.55
CA THR A 596 -19.73 7.14 12.63
C THR A 596 -19.61 6.36 13.93
N ALA A 597 -18.84 6.84 14.91
CA ALA A 597 -18.72 6.15 16.21
C ALA A 597 -20.07 5.99 16.94
N GLU A 598 -21.03 6.87 16.68
CA GLU A 598 -22.38 6.82 17.25
C GLU A 598 -23.29 5.85 16.49
N SER A 599 -23.23 5.87 15.15
CA SER A 599 -23.99 4.92 14.33
C SER A 599 -23.46 3.49 14.43
N ALA A 600 -22.14 3.29 14.55
CA ALA A 600 -21.53 1.98 14.75
C ALA A 600 -22.01 1.29 16.04
N LYS A 601 -22.14 2.04 17.16
CA LYS A 601 -22.70 1.50 18.42
C LYS A 601 -24.18 1.16 18.28
N THR A 602 -24.93 1.94 17.51
CA THR A 602 -26.35 1.71 17.26
C THR A 602 -26.55 0.44 16.43
N VAL A 603 -25.77 0.27 15.36
CA VAL A 603 -25.74 -0.92 14.51
C VAL A 603 -25.30 -2.15 15.31
N GLU A 604 -24.23 -2.04 16.09
CA GLU A 604 -23.74 -3.12 16.97
C GLU A 604 -24.85 -3.60 17.93
N GLY A 605 -25.52 -2.67 18.60
CA GLY A 605 -26.64 -2.99 19.50
C GLY A 605 -27.82 -3.66 18.78
N ALA A 606 -28.12 -3.25 17.56
CA ALA A 606 -29.19 -3.85 16.74
C ALA A 606 -28.81 -5.28 16.30
N LEU A 607 -27.56 -5.52 15.90
CA LEU A 607 -27.07 -6.84 15.51
C LEU A 607 -27.09 -7.84 16.68
N TYR A 608 -26.64 -7.42 17.86
CA TYR A 608 -26.74 -8.24 19.07
C TYR A 608 -28.20 -8.54 19.43
N SER A 609 -29.08 -7.52 19.36
CA SER A 609 -30.52 -7.70 19.63
C SER A 609 -31.19 -8.65 18.63
N ALA A 610 -30.67 -8.74 17.40
CA ALA A 610 -31.13 -9.64 16.35
C ALA A 610 -30.53 -11.05 16.42
N GLY A 611 -29.62 -11.32 17.37
CA GLY A 611 -29.08 -12.65 17.64
C GLY A 611 -27.61 -12.86 17.26
N ALA A 612 -26.86 -11.80 16.95
CA ALA A 612 -25.42 -11.92 16.72
C ALA A 612 -24.69 -12.49 17.94
N ALA A 613 -23.90 -13.56 17.75
CA ALA A 613 -23.06 -14.13 18.79
C ALA A 613 -21.82 -13.24 19.07
N GLN A 614 -21.39 -12.51 18.05
CA GLN A 614 -20.27 -11.56 18.08
C GLN A 614 -20.50 -10.53 16.97
N VAL A 615 -20.07 -9.30 17.18
CA VAL A 615 -20.00 -8.27 16.13
C VAL A 615 -18.54 -7.92 15.91
N LEU A 616 -18.10 -7.96 14.65
CA LEU A 616 -16.71 -7.75 14.23
C LEU A 616 -16.54 -6.39 13.54
N ALA A 617 -15.30 -5.90 13.54
CA ALA A 617 -14.91 -4.74 12.74
C ALA A 617 -15.06 -5.03 11.23
N PRO A 618 -15.15 -3.99 10.37
CA PRO A 618 -15.23 -4.16 8.93
C PRO A 618 -14.08 -5.02 8.39
N GLY A 619 -14.38 -5.94 7.47
CA GLY A 619 -13.40 -6.89 6.91
C GLY A 619 -13.12 -8.11 7.79
N PHE A 620 -13.67 -8.19 9.01
CA PHE A 620 -13.81 -9.39 9.84
C PHE A 620 -12.55 -10.26 10.00
N VAL A 621 -11.37 -9.66 10.16
CA VAL A 621 -10.09 -10.40 10.35
C VAL A 621 -10.15 -11.35 11.54
N ASP A 622 -10.79 -10.93 12.64
CA ASP A 622 -10.95 -11.71 13.87
C ASP A 622 -11.78 -13.00 13.65
N LEU A 623 -12.45 -13.14 12.51
CA LEU A 623 -13.12 -14.38 12.12
C LEU A 623 -12.13 -15.56 12.00
N LEU A 624 -10.83 -15.30 11.80
CA LEU A 624 -9.79 -16.33 11.84
C LEU A 624 -9.67 -17.02 13.21
N GLU A 625 -10.03 -16.34 14.30
CA GLU A 625 -10.05 -16.92 15.64
C GLU A 625 -11.26 -17.83 15.87
N VAL A 626 -12.36 -17.53 15.15
CA VAL A 626 -13.58 -18.34 15.15
C VAL A 626 -13.34 -19.67 14.42
N PHE A 627 -12.56 -19.67 13.34
CA PHE A 627 -12.15 -20.87 12.61
C PHE A 627 -10.77 -21.37 13.08
N GLN A 628 -10.73 -22.18 14.15
CA GLN A 628 -9.46 -22.74 14.65
C GLN A 628 -8.79 -23.67 13.63
N ALA A 629 -7.46 -23.59 13.50
CA ALA A 629 -6.69 -24.48 12.64
C ALA A 629 -6.79 -25.95 13.11
N PRO A 630 -6.89 -26.94 12.19
CA PRO A 630 -6.91 -28.35 12.58
C PRO A 630 -5.60 -28.72 13.29
N MET A 631 -5.70 -29.16 14.55
CA MET A 631 -4.54 -29.66 15.31
C MET A 631 -3.90 -30.86 14.61
N SER A 632 -2.61 -30.74 14.27
CA SER A 632 -1.79 -31.88 13.86
C SER A 632 -1.54 -32.79 15.08
N LYS A 633 -1.83 -34.08 14.95
CA LYS A 633 -1.53 -35.08 15.98
C LYS A 633 -0.01 -35.29 16.05
N ALA A 634 0.60 -34.81 17.13
CA ALA A 634 1.99 -35.10 17.46
C ALA A 634 2.21 -36.60 17.74
N ALA A 635 3.19 -37.19 17.06
CA ALA A 635 3.65 -38.55 17.29
C ALA A 635 4.48 -38.65 18.58
N VAL A 636 4.21 -39.71 19.34
CA VAL A 636 4.89 -40.12 20.57
C VAL A 636 6.38 -40.32 20.33
N VAL A 637 7.23 -39.62 21.08
CA VAL A 637 8.68 -39.83 21.11
C VAL A 637 9.01 -40.81 22.24
N ALA A 638 9.57 -41.97 21.88
CA ALA A 638 10.21 -42.90 22.80
C ALA A 638 11.71 -42.55 22.93
N ALA A 639 12.23 -42.60 24.15
CA ALA A 639 13.61 -42.29 24.51
C ALA A 639 14.63 -43.30 23.94
N PRO A 640 15.89 -42.90 23.68
CA PRO A 640 16.98 -43.85 23.46
C PRO A 640 17.82 -44.07 24.72
N GLY A 641 18.03 -45.35 25.04
CA GLY A 641 18.96 -45.84 26.04
C GLY A 641 20.41 -45.84 25.56
N SER A 642 21.30 -45.88 26.55
CA SER A 642 22.76 -45.79 26.54
C SER A 642 23.53 -46.92 25.83
N ALA A 643 24.73 -46.56 25.34
CA ALA A 643 26.05 -47.14 25.66
C ALA A 643 26.92 -47.49 24.44
N GLY A 644 28.19 -47.05 24.46
CA GLY A 644 29.27 -47.66 23.67
C GLY A 644 30.29 -46.70 23.02
N THR A 645 31.34 -46.34 23.74
CA THR A 645 32.70 -46.05 23.23
C THR A 645 33.66 -46.97 24.01
N PRO A 646 34.93 -47.29 23.60
CA PRO A 646 35.86 -46.39 22.90
C PRO A 646 36.89 -47.04 21.92
N GLY A 647 37.65 -46.19 21.23
CA GLY A 647 38.89 -46.56 20.53
C GLY A 647 39.70 -45.36 20.03
N VAL A 648 40.74 -44.98 20.79
CA VAL A 648 41.79 -43.98 20.51
C VAL A 648 43.06 -44.80 20.17
N ALA A 649 43.90 -44.56 19.14
CA ALA A 649 44.93 -43.52 18.90
C ALA A 649 45.90 -44.07 17.79
N PRO A 650 47.07 -43.47 17.43
CA PRO A 650 47.55 -42.08 17.55
C PRO A 650 48.37 -41.51 16.33
N MET A 651 48.62 -40.19 16.39
CA MET A 651 49.86 -39.43 16.09
C MET A 651 50.51 -39.37 14.68
N GLY A 652 50.78 -38.13 14.25
CA GLY A 652 51.85 -37.76 13.33
C GLY A 652 52.02 -36.24 13.18
N ALA A 653 52.99 -35.66 13.89
CA ALA A 653 53.39 -34.26 13.75
C ALA A 653 54.51 -34.11 12.71
N GLY A 654 54.47 -33.06 11.89
CA GLY A 654 55.49 -32.75 10.88
C GLY A 654 55.44 -31.29 10.39
N THR A 655 56.49 -30.56 10.77
CA THR A 655 56.94 -29.19 10.49
C THR A 655 56.67 -28.51 9.13
N LYS A 656 56.56 -27.17 9.23
CA LYS A 656 56.51 -26.08 8.22
C LYS A 656 57.30 -26.31 6.91
N SER A 657 56.68 -25.96 5.78
CA SER A 657 57.38 -25.41 4.61
C SER A 657 56.58 -24.22 4.01
N LYS A 658 57.30 -23.15 3.65
CA LYS A 658 56.81 -22.04 2.83
C LYS A 658 56.94 -22.46 1.35
N GLY A 659 55.86 -22.38 0.58
CA GLY A 659 55.91 -22.53 -0.88
C GLY A 659 54.54 -22.71 -1.52
N ASN A 660 54.13 -21.72 -2.34
CA ASN A 660 53.02 -21.68 -3.31
C ASN A 660 51.71 -22.43 -3.00
N ALA A 661 50.67 -21.68 -2.63
CA ALA A 661 49.30 -22.16 -2.61
C ALA A 661 48.81 -22.48 -4.04
N SER A 662 48.64 -23.77 -4.33
CA SER A 662 47.80 -24.26 -5.42
C SER A 662 46.33 -23.95 -5.11
N LEU A 663 45.58 -23.41 -6.09
CA LEU A 663 44.12 -23.32 -6.05
C LEU A 663 43.54 -24.73 -5.84
N GLY A 664 42.82 -24.95 -4.74
CA GLY A 664 42.11 -26.21 -4.50
C GLY A 664 40.96 -26.41 -5.49
N ALA A 665 40.56 -27.66 -5.71
CA ALA A 665 39.46 -28.01 -6.63
C ALA A 665 38.15 -27.29 -6.25
N ARG A 666 37.52 -26.61 -7.21
CA ARG A 666 36.28 -25.81 -7.03
C ARG A 666 35.03 -26.68 -7.17
N GLN A 667 34.94 -27.66 -6.28
CA GLN A 667 33.89 -28.67 -6.26
C GLN A 667 33.08 -28.61 -4.97
N GLY A 668 31.78 -28.91 -5.04
CA GLY A 668 30.87 -28.92 -3.90
C GLY A 668 29.84 -30.04 -4.01
N ALA A 669 29.44 -30.61 -2.89
CA ALA A 669 28.44 -31.67 -2.85
C ALA A 669 27.57 -31.57 -1.61
N VAL A 670 26.28 -31.89 -1.76
CA VAL A 670 25.26 -31.83 -0.71
C VAL A 670 24.41 -33.09 -0.78
N GLN A 671 24.13 -33.68 0.39
CA GLN A 671 23.13 -34.72 0.54
C GLN A 671 22.16 -34.30 1.64
N ARG A 672 20.87 -34.29 1.32
CA ARG A 672 19.79 -33.90 2.23
C ARG A 672 18.64 -34.89 2.13
N LYS A 673 18.01 -35.16 3.27
CA LYS A 673 16.81 -36.01 3.34
C LYS A 673 15.80 -35.39 4.30
N THR A 674 14.60 -35.15 3.81
CA THR A 674 13.43 -34.71 4.59
C THR A 674 12.36 -35.79 4.56
N LYS A 675 11.15 -35.49 5.05
CA LYS A 675 9.98 -36.37 4.88
C LYS A 675 9.43 -36.35 3.45
N GLU A 676 9.69 -35.26 2.72
CA GLU A 676 9.12 -34.96 1.40
C GLU A 676 10.12 -35.33 0.29
N THR A 677 11.42 -35.08 0.50
CA THR A 677 12.45 -35.21 -0.53
C THR A 677 13.72 -35.93 -0.04
N SER A 678 14.41 -36.60 -0.95
CA SER A 678 15.74 -37.19 -0.75
C SER A 678 16.64 -36.78 -1.91
N ILE A 679 17.63 -35.94 -1.63
CA ILE A 679 18.39 -35.22 -2.65
C ILE A 679 19.90 -35.41 -2.47
N ALA A 680 20.59 -35.71 -3.56
CA ALA A 680 22.04 -35.68 -3.66
C ALA A 680 22.45 -34.80 -4.84
N VAL A 681 23.26 -33.77 -4.59
CA VAL A 681 23.79 -32.86 -5.61
C VAL A 681 25.32 -32.80 -5.54
N SER A 682 25.97 -32.74 -6.70
CA SER A 682 27.39 -32.37 -6.80
C SER A 682 27.60 -31.39 -7.95
N VAL A 683 28.48 -30.40 -7.76
CA VAL A 683 28.86 -29.42 -8.77
C VAL A 683 30.37 -29.29 -8.90
N ASP A 684 30.85 -29.07 -10.12
CA ASP A 684 32.24 -28.70 -10.43
C ASP A 684 32.26 -27.41 -11.26
N LEU A 685 32.76 -26.32 -10.66
CA LEU A 685 32.78 -25.00 -11.31
C LEU A 685 33.75 -24.91 -12.48
N ASP A 686 34.75 -25.78 -12.56
CA ASP A 686 35.77 -25.81 -13.61
C ASP A 686 35.49 -26.95 -14.63
N GLY A 687 34.23 -27.39 -14.71
CA GLY A 687 33.78 -28.48 -15.57
C GLY A 687 33.69 -28.16 -17.07
N THR A 688 33.01 -29.04 -17.80
CA THR A 688 32.78 -28.94 -19.25
C THR A 688 31.34 -28.52 -19.62
N GLY A 689 30.45 -28.52 -18.64
CA GLY A 689 29.00 -28.38 -18.78
C GLY A 689 28.28 -29.72 -18.95
N ALA A 690 28.81 -30.79 -18.36
CA ALA A 690 28.18 -32.10 -18.27
C ALA A 690 27.06 -32.09 -17.22
N ALA A 691 25.97 -32.78 -17.49
CA ALA A 691 24.82 -32.83 -16.61
C ALA A 691 24.31 -34.27 -16.49
N ASP A 692 24.02 -34.69 -15.26
CA ASP A 692 23.29 -35.93 -14.96
C ASP A 692 22.22 -35.63 -13.92
N VAL A 693 21.02 -35.29 -14.40
CA VAL A 693 19.94 -34.70 -13.60
C VAL A 693 18.75 -35.65 -13.62
N SER A 694 18.21 -35.94 -12.44
CA SER A 694 16.97 -36.69 -12.28
C SER A 694 16.23 -36.16 -11.06
N THR A 695 15.25 -35.30 -11.30
CA THR A 695 14.35 -34.78 -10.25
C THR A 695 12.98 -35.45 -10.24
N GLY A 696 12.63 -36.12 -11.34
CA GLY A 696 11.27 -36.61 -11.60
C GLY A 696 10.38 -35.58 -12.31
N ILE A 697 10.86 -34.33 -12.48
CA ILE A 697 10.17 -33.27 -13.23
C ILE A 697 10.96 -32.98 -14.51
N GLY A 698 10.50 -33.52 -15.64
CA GLY A 698 11.28 -33.51 -16.89
C GLY A 698 11.66 -32.12 -17.41
N PHE A 699 10.78 -31.12 -17.26
CA PHE A 699 11.12 -29.76 -17.70
C PHE A 699 12.15 -29.07 -16.79
N LEU A 700 12.11 -29.36 -15.47
CA LEU A 700 13.13 -28.87 -14.54
C LEU A 700 14.49 -29.51 -14.82
N ASP A 701 14.51 -30.81 -15.08
CA ASP A 701 15.72 -31.55 -15.47
C ASP A 701 16.36 -30.86 -16.68
N HIS A 702 15.57 -30.57 -17.71
CA HIS A 702 16.02 -29.85 -18.90
C HIS A 702 16.57 -28.44 -18.61
N MET A 703 15.94 -27.67 -17.72
CA MET A 703 16.42 -26.33 -17.35
C MET A 703 17.75 -26.38 -16.57
N ILE A 704 17.96 -27.39 -15.72
CA ILE A 704 19.23 -27.60 -15.01
C ILE A 704 20.32 -28.07 -15.99
N GLU A 705 19.99 -28.93 -16.95
CA GLU A 705 20.90 -29.31 -18.03
C GLU A 705 21.33 -28.09 -18.86
N ALA A 706 20.40 -27.21 -19.21
CA ALA A 706 20.71 -25.96 -19.89
C ALA A 706 21.62 -25.06 -19.03
N LEU A 707 21.35 -24.96 -17.73
CA LEU A 707 22.18 -24.24 -16.78
C LEU A 707 23.62 -24.79 -16.75
N ALA A 708 23.80 -26.10 -16.62
CA ALA A 708 25.11 -26.75 -16.65
C ALA A 708 25.83 -26.49 -17.98
N LYS A 709 25.15 -26.77 -19.10
CA LYS A 709 25.72 -26.71 -20.45
C LYS A 709 26.29 -25.33 -20.78
N HIS A 710 25.52 -24.28 -20.46
CA HIS A 710 25.85 -22.92 -20.84
C HIS A 710 26.75 -22.21 -19.81
N SER A 711 26.72 -22.64 -18.54
CA SER A 711 27.65 -22.15 -17.51
C SER A 711 29.02 -22.79 -17.57
N ARG A 712 29.13 -23.97 -18.19
CA ARG A 712 30.31 -24.86 -18.15
C ARG A 712 30.58 -25.46 -16.76
N VAL A 713 29.59 -25.45 -15.88
CA VAL A 713 29.63 -26.14 -14.59
C VAL A 713 29.13 -27.56 -14.81
N ASP A 714 29.84 -28.56 -14.32
CA ASP A 714 29.33 -29.93 -14.31
C ASP A 714 28.36 -30.09 -13.14
N ILE A 715 27.14 -30.58 -13.38
CA ILE A 715 26.06 -30.67 -12.38
C ILE A 715 25.48 -32.08 -12.36
N ASN A 716 25.54 -32.76 -11.21
CA ASN A 716 24.80 -34.00 -10.98
C ASN A 716 23.73 -33.78 -9.93
N VAL A 717 22.49 -34.19 -10.21
CA VAL A 717 21.35 -34.11 -9.30
C VAL A 717 20.62 -35.44 -9.31
N ARG A 718 20.42 -36.01 -8.12
CA ARG A 718 19.52 -37.14 -7.88
C ARG A 718 18.53 -36.74 -6.81
N CYS A 719 17.26 -36.66 -7.17
CA CYS A 719 16.18 -36.38 -6.24
C CYS A 719 15.09 -37.45 -6.36
N THR A 720 14.61 -37.91 -5.20
CA THR A 720 13.35 -38.61 -5.07
C THR A 720 12.45 -37.75 -4.20
N GLY A 721 11.46 -37.11 -4.81
CA GLY A 721 10.50 -36.24 -4.14
C GLY A 721 9.09 -36.83 -4.11
N ASP A 722 8.20 -36.13 -3.44
CA ASP A 722 6.79 -36.45 -3.22
C ASP A 722 5.88 -35.90 -4.33
N LEU A 723 6.25 -36.14 -5.60
CA LEU A 723 5.54 -35.64 -6.79
C LEU A 723 4.06 -36.08 -6.93
N TRP A 724 3.59 -36.94 -6.04
CA TRP A 724 2.17 -37.30 -5.94
C TRP A 724 1.34 -36.26 -5.16
N ILE A 725 2.00 -35.38 -4.39
CA ILE A 725 1.40 -34.18 -3.77
C ILE A 725 1.36 -33.07 -4.81
N ASP A 726 2.54 -32.54 -5.17
CA ASP A 726 2.74 -31.56 -6.24
C ASP A 726 4.23 -31.44 -6.62
N ASP A 727 4.58 -30.46 -7.46
CA ASP A 727 5.95 -30.16 -7.89
C ASP A 727 6.72 -29.23 -6.94
N HIS A 728 6.06 -28.68 -5.91
CA HIS A 728 6.56 -27.58 -5.08
C HIS A 728 7.80 -28.00 -4.29
N HIS A 729 7.66 -28.99 -3.40
CA HIS A 729 8.75 -29.40 -2.52
C HIS A 729 9.97 -29.89 -3.31
N THR A 730 9.72 -30.63 -4.40
CA THR A 730 10.79 -31.16 -5.25
C THR A 730 11.56 -30.04 -5.94
N ALA A 731 10.88 -29.07 -6.56
CA ALA A 731 11.57 -27.98 -7.26
C ALA A 731 12.26 -27.02 -6.28
N GLU A 732 11.64 -26.68 -5.16
CA GLU A 732 12.25 -25.83 -4.12
C GLU A 732 13.51 -26.47 -3.52
N ASP A 733 13.41 -27.69 -2.99
CA ASP A 733 14.51 -28.34 -2.29
C ASP A 733 15.68 -28.69 -3.22
N VAL A 734 15.42 -29.01 -4.50
CA VAL A 734 16.49 -29.17 -5.50
C VAL A 734 17.20 -27.84 -5.74
N GLY A 735 16.46 -26.73 -5.81
CA GLY A 735 17.03 -25.39 -5.90
C GLY A 735 17.94 -25.07 -4.70
N ILE A 736 17.47 -25.37 -3.48
CA ILE A 736 18.25 -25.19 -2.24
C ILE A 736 19.54 -26.03 -2.28
N ALA A 737 19.43 -27.34 -2.50
CA ALA A 737 20.57 -28.25 -2.48
C ALA A 737 21.61 -27.92 -3.57
N LEU A 738 21.14 -27.50 -4.76
CA LEU A 738 22.03 -27.04 -5.82
C LEU A 738 22.75 -25.75 -5.45
N GLY A 739 22.04 -24.80 -4.82
CA GLY A 739 22.65 -23.56 -4.37
C GLY A 739 23.69 -23.78 -3.27
N GLU A 740 23.41 -24.64 -2.29
CA GLU A 740 24.36 -25.00 -1.22
C GLU A 740 25.62 -25.69 -1.78
N ALA A 741 25.46 -26.61 -2.74
CA ALA A 741 26.60 -27.24 -3.41
C ALA A 741 27.42 -26.20 -4.21
N PHE A 742 26.75 -25.25 -4.85
CA PHE A 742 27.40 -24.15 -5.57
C PHE A 742 28.17 -23.21 -4.64
N ASP A 743 27.61 -22.83 -3.49
CA ASP A 743 28.32 -22.04 -2.46
C ASP A 743 29.57 -22.77 -1.96
N ALA A 744 29.43 -24.06 -1.65
CA ALA A 744 30.56 -24.89 -1.22
C ALA A 744 31.68 -24.90 -2.27
N ALA A 745 31.33 -25.01 -3.55
CA ALA A 745 32.29 -25.02 -4.65
C ALA A 745 32.96 -23.65 -4.91
N LEU A 746 32.25 -22.53 -4.62
CA LEU A 746 32.81 -21.18 -4.67
C LEU A 746 33.85 -20.93 -3.58
N GLY A 747 33.76 -21.65 -2.45
CA GLY A 747 34.70 -21.57 -1.33
C GLY A 747 34.93 -20.12 -0.87
N SER A 748 36.20 -19.70 -0.81
CA SER A 748 36.58 -18.35 -0.37
C SER A 748 36.25 -17.22 -1.37
N ARG A 749 35.71 -17.55 -2.56
CA ARG A 749 35.37 -16.59 -3.64
C ARG A 749 36.54 -15.71 -4.10
N LYS A 750 37.78 -16.14 -3.81
CA LYS A 750 39.01 -15.44 -4.22
C LYS A 750 39.36 -15.79 -5.65
N GLY A 751 39.85 -14.80 -6.41
CA GLY A 751 40.38 -15.02 -7.75
C GLY A 751 39.32 -15.33 -8.80
N ILE A 752 38.09 -14.83 -8.62
CA ILE A 752 37.02 -14.90 -9.63
C ILE A 752 36.63 -13.49 -10.09
N VAL A 753 36.08 -13.37 -11.30
CA VAL A 753 35.60 -12.09 -11.87
C VAL A 753 34.47 -11.46 -11.03
N ARG A 754 33.73 -12.27 -10.26
CA ARG A 754 32.64 -11.89 -9.34
C ARG A 754 31.36 -11.40 -10.03
N TRP A 755 31.48 -10.54 -11.04
CA TRP A 755 30.34 -10.01 -11.79
C TRP A 755 30.19 -10.70 -13.14
N GLY A 756 28.95 -10.93 -13.54
CA GLY A 756 28.62 -11.49 -14.84
C GLY A 756 27.31 -10.93 -15.36
N TYR A 757 27.20 -10.85 -16.68
CA TYR A 757 25.94 -10.48 -17.32
C TYR A 757 25.81 -11.16 -18.68
N ALA A 758 24.58 -11.34 -19.14
CA ALA A 758 24.30 -11.90 -20.45
C ALA A 758 22.95 -11.42 -20.99
N LEU A 759 22.87 -11.32 -22.31
CA LEU A 759 21.62 -11.25 -23.07
C LEU A 759 21.57 -12.50 -23.95
N CYS A 760 20.58 -13.35 -23.77
CA CYS A 760 20.45 -14.60 -24.52
C CYS A 760 19.07 -14.66 -25.20
N PRO A 761 19.03 -14.78 -26.53
CA PRO A 761 17.79 -15.04 -27.24
C PRO A 761 17.46 -16.54 -27.28
N LEU A 762 16.19 -16.84 -27.48
CA LEU A 762 15.69 -18.13 -27.95
C LEU A 762 14.42 -17.87 -28.75
N ASP A 763 14.48 -18.11 -30.05
CA ASP A 763 13.41 -17.79 -31.00
C ASP A 763 12.89 -16.35 -30.81
N GLU A 764 11.63 -16.17 -30.45
CA GLU A 764 11.01 -14.87 -30.20
C GLU A 764 11.28 -14.31 -28.79
N ALA A 765 11.89 -15.09 -27.91
CA ALA A 765 12.21 -14.66 -26.55
C ALA A 765 13.62 -14.08 -26.46
N LEU A 766 13.77 -13.02 -25.66
CA LEU A 766 15.05 -12.41 -25.30
C LEU A 766 15.09 -12.19 -23.79
N SER A 767 16.09 -12.77 -23.13
CA SER A 767 16.27 -12.63 -21.69
C SER A 767 17.63 -12.03 -21.33
N ARG A 768 17.65 -11.27 -20.24
CA ARG A 768 18.84 -10.69 -19.62
C ARG A 768 19.07 -11.31 -18.25
N ALA A 769 20.31 -11.65 -17.93
CA ALA A 769 20.73 -11.96 -16.58
C ALA A 769 21.93 -11.11 -16.13
N VAL A 770 21.97 -10.76 -14.84
CA VAL A 770 23.10 -10.10 -14.18
C VAL A 770 23.37 -10.82 -12.85
N VAL A 771 24.62 -11.15 -12.57
CA VAL A 771 25.07 -11.92 -11.42
C VAL A 771 26.18 -11.16 -10.69
N ASP A 772 26.08 -11.08 -9.36
CA ASP A 772 27.14 -10.65 -8.46
C ASP A 772 27.34 -11.70 -7.35
N ILE A 773 28.53 -12.33 -7.33
CA ILE A 773 28.96 -13.29 -6.29
C ILE A 773 29.43 -12.50 -5.06
N SER A 774 28.48 -11.85 -4.37
CA SER A 774 28.77 -10.93 -3.25
C SER A 774 28.53 -11.51 -1.85
N SER A 775 28.10 -12.78 -1.76
CA SER A 775 27.60 -13.41 -0.52
C SER A 775 26.37 -12.76 0.09
N ARG A 776 25.70 -11.85 -0.66
CA ARG A 776 24.44 -11.20 -0.28
C ARG A 776 23.32 -11.79 -1.14
N PRO A 777 22.53 -12.74 -0.60
CA PRO A 777 21.46 -13.37 -1.37
C PRO A 777 20.39 -12.35 -1.73
N TYR A 778 20.09 -12.23 -3.03
CA TYR A 778 18.96 -11.47 -3.55
C TYR A 778 18.63 -11.95 -4.98
N ALA A 779 17.35 -12.20 -5.26
CA ALA A 779 16.88 -12.70 -6.55
C ALA A 779 15.72 -11.85 -7.07
N GLU A 780 15.93 -11.16 -8.20
CA GLU A 780 14.89 -10.44 -8.93
C GLU A 780 14.60 -11.19 -10.24
N ILE A 781 13.54 -11.99 -10.26
CA ILE A 781 13.25 -12.91 -11.36
C ILE A 781 11.92 -12.51 -12.01
N ARG A 782 11.99 -12.12 -13.28
CA ARG A 782 10.85 -11.68 -14.09
C ARG A 782 10.82 -12.42 -15.42
N PHE A 783 10.39 -13.68 -15.39
CA PHE A 783 10.09 -14.40 -16.62
C PHE A 783 8.80 -13.91 -17.29
N GLY A 784 7.82 -13.51 -16.46
CA GLY A 784 6.54 -12.95 -16.87
C GLY A 784 5.56 -13.95 -17.47
N PHE A 785 5.67 -15.23 -17.11
CA PHE A 785 4.88 -16.34 -17.66
C PHE A 785 3.37 -16.05 -17.71
N ARG A 786 2.71 -16.56 -18.75
CA ARG A 786 1.26 -16.37 -19.00
C ARG A 786 0.45 -17.64 -18.78
N ARG A 787 1.06 -18.83 -18.93
CA ARG A 787 0.44 -20.12 -18.65
C ARG A 787 0.77 -20.62 -17.25
N GLU A 788 -0.09 -21.49 -16.72
CA GLU A 788 0.10 -22.09 -15.40
C GLU A 788 1.22 -23.14 -15.37
N MET A 789 1.42 -23.90 -16.45
CA MET A 789 2.32 -25.06 -16.47
C MET A 789 3.23 -25.12 -17.71
N ILE A 790 4.46 -25.63 -17.56
CA ILE A 790 5.34 -26.06 -18.64
C ILE A 790 5.66 -27.54 -18.50
N GLY A 791 5.11 -28.39 -19.38
CA GLY A 791 5.21 -29.84 -19.16
C GLY A 791 4.48 -30.21 -17.87
N THR A 792 5.20 -30.69 -16.87
CA THR A 792 4.65 -31.10 -15.56
C THR A 792 5.04 -30.19 -14.41
N ILE A 793 5.71 -29.06 -14.67
CA ILE A 793 6.07 -28.08 -13.64
C ILE A 793 5.20 -26.83 -13.76
N SER A 794 4.78 -26.30 -12.62
CA SER A 794 4.11 -25.02 -12.47
C SER A 794 5.08 -23.88 -12.80
N THR A 795 4.62 -22.87 -13.55
CA THR A 795 5.48 -21.75 -13.97
C THR A 795 5.98 -20.92 -12.81
N GLU A 796 5.23 -20.87 -11.70
CA GLU A 796 5.69 -20.28 -10.45
C GLU A 796 6.92 -21.02 -9.89
N MET A 797 6.96 -22.35 -10.00
CA MET A 797 8.06 -23.15 -9.46
C MET A 797 9.38 -22.96 -10.21
N LEU A 798 9.35 -22.55 -11.49
CA LEU A 798 10.56 -22.12 -12.20
C LEU A 798 11.15 -20.84 -11.60
N THR A 799 10.30 -19.93 -11.14
CA THR A 799 10.72 -18.69 -10.46
C THR A 799 11.26 -19.02 -9.06
N HIS A 800 10.52 -19.81 -8.29
CA HIS A 800 10.90 -20.26 -6.95
C HIS A 800 12.20 -21.09 -6.96
N PHE A 801 12.41 -21.97 -7.94
CA PHE A 801 13.65 -22.72 -8.11
C PHE A 801 14.86 -21.79 -8.22
N VAL A 802 14.80 -20.79 -9.11
CA VAL A 802 15.92 -19.85 -9.31
C VAL A 802 16.15 -19.02 -8.05
N GLN A 803 15.08 -18.57 -7.37
CA GLN A 803 15.19 -17.85 -6.10
C GLN A 803 15.86 -18.70 -5.02
N SER A 804 15.48 -19.98 -4.91
CA SER A 804 16.03 -20.94 -3.94
C SER A 804 17.51 -21.22 -4.20
N PHE A 805 17.88 -21.44 -5.47
CA PHE A 805 19.27 -21.58 -5.91
C PHE A 805 20.09 -20.34 -5.56
N VAL A 806 19.64 -19.14 -5.95
CA VAL A 806 20.37 -17.88 -5.73
C VAL A 806 20.54 -17.58 -4.25
N THR A 807 19.50 -17.83 -3.45
CA THR A 807 19.52 -17.59 -2.00
C THR A 807 20.53 -18.51 -1.33
N SER A 808 20.48 -19.80 -1.64
CA SER A 808 21.35 -20.81 -1.01
C SER A 808 22.80 -20.75 -1.52
N ALA A 809 23.01 -20.34 -2.79
CA ALA A 809 24.33 -20.03 -3.34
C ALA A 809 24.89 -18.68 -2.84
N ARG A 810 24.07 -17.88 -2.13
CA ARG A 810 24.39 -16.57 -1.59
C ARG A 810 24.82 -15.57 -2.68
N LEU A 811 24.06 -15.51 -3.75
CA LEU A 811 24.32 -14.66 -4.91
C LEU A 811 23.33 -13.49 -4.98
N THR A 812 23.73 -12.38 -5.59
CA THR A 812 22.79 -11.34 -6.04
C THR A 812 22.55 -11.54 -7.54
N VAL A 813 21.31 -11.82 -7.94
CA VAL A 813 20.97 -12.18 -9.33
C VAL A 813 19.70 -11.47 -9.78
N HIS A 814 19.73 -10.95 -11.00
CA HIS A 814 18.56 -10.45 -11.73
C HIS A 814 18.39 -11.26 -13.02
N VAL A 815 17.20 -11.81 -13.28
CA VAL A 815 16.87 -12.49 -14.54
C VAL A 815 15.56 -11.96 -15.08
N HIS A 816 15.60 -11.26 -16.22
CA HIS A 816 14.41 -10.65 -16.82
C HIS A 816 14.23 -11.15 -18.26
N CYS A 817 13.07 -11.70 -18.56
CA CYS A 817 12.62 -11.88 -19.94
C CYS A 817 12.14 -10.52 -20.47
N LEU A 818 12.88 -9.94 -21.40
CA LEU A 818 12.59 -8.62 -21.97
C LEU A 818 11.50 -8.70 -23.04
N HIS A 819 11.53 -9.75 -23.85
CA HIS A 819 10.56 -10.06 -24.89
C HIS A 819 10.33 -11.57 -24.97
N GLY A 820 9.17 -12.02 -25.42
CA GLY A 820 8.87 -13.44 -25.64
C GLY A 820 7.39 -13.75 -25.45
N GLU A 821 6.85 -14.62 -26.30
CA GLU A 821 5.44 -15.00 -26.30
C GLU A 821 5.25 -16.43 -25.78
N ASN A 822 6.13 -17.37 -26.15
CA ASN A 822 6.07 -18.75 -25.68
C ASN A 822 6.80 -18.89 -24.34
N ASP A 823 6.07 -19.26 -23.29
CA ASP A 823 6.63 -19.41 -21.95
C ASP A 823 7.75 -20.47 -21.84
N HIS A 824 7.80 -21.45 -22.75
CA HIS A 824 8.94 -22.36 -22.86
C HIS A 824 10.20 -21.57 -23.23
N HIS A 825 10.10 -20.75 -24.29
CA HIS A 825 11.23 -19.98 -24.81
C HIS A 825 11.67 -18.90 -23.82
N ARG A 826 10.72 -18.32 -23.09
CA ARG A 826 10.98 -17.34 -22.02
C ARG A 826 11.75 -17.97 -20.86
N SER A 827 11.36 -19.18 -20.44
CA SER A 827 12.07 -19.92 -19.39
C SER A 827 13.49 -20.26 -19.85
N GLU A 828 13.61 -20.94 -20.99
CA GLU A 828 14.90 -21.44 -21.46
C GLU A 828 15.86 -20.30 -21.84
N SER A 829 15.39 -19.21 -22.45
CA SER A 829 16.23 -18.02 -22.71
C SER A 829 16.75 -17.41 -21.40
N GLY A 830 15.94 -17.35 -20.35
CA GLY A 830 16.35 -16.79 -19.07
C GLY A 830 17.31 -17.70 -18.29
N PHE A 831 17.12 -19.03 -18.34
CA PHE A 831 18.09 -19.99 -17.80
C PHE A 831 19.42 -19.94 -18.56
N LYS A 832 19.40 -19.82 -19.90
CA LYS A 832 20.61 -19.61 -20.72
C LYS A 832 21.32 -18.31 -20.36
N ALA A 833 20.58 -17.22 -20.20
CA ALA A 833 21.15 -15.94 -19.77
C ALA A 833 21.82 -16.06 -18.40
N LEU A 834 21.13 -16.67 -17.42
CA LEU A 834 21.68 -16.91 -16.09
C LEU A 834 22.96 -17.76 -16.15
N ALA A 835 22.96 -18.83 -16.93
CA ALA A 835 24.09 -19.73 -17.10
C ALA A 835 25.32 -19.00 -17.67
N VAL A 836 25.15 -18.20 -18.72
CA VAL A 836 26.25 -17.45 -19.34
C VAL A 836 26.76 -16.36 -18.40
N ALA A 837 25.87 -15.68 -17.67
CA ALA A 837 26.27 -14.71 -16.65
C ALA A 837 27.06 -15.38 -15.50
N LEU A 838 26.64 -16.57 -15.06
CA LEU A 838 27.37 -17.37 -14.06
C LEU A 838 28.75 -17.77 -14.57
N ARG A 839 28.86 -18.25 -15.81
CA ARG A 839 30.15 -18.57 -16.43
C ARG A 839 31.13 -17.41 -16.34
N MET A 840 30.65 -16.21 -16.68
CA MET A 840 31.45 -14.99 -16.61
C MET A 840 31.87 -14.70 -15.17
N SER A 841 30.94 -14.73 -14.21
CA SER A 841 31.22 -14.35 -12.81
C SER A 841 32.12 -15.35 -12.08
N ILE A 842 32.04 -16.64 -12.38
CA ILE A 842 32.88 -17.69 -11.78
C ILE A 842 34.23 -17.85 -12.49
N SER A 843 34.47 -17.16 -13.61
CA SER A 843 35.72 -17.28 -14.36
C SER A 843 36.92 -16.86 -13.50
N PRO A 844 38.06 -17.57 -13.58
CA PRO A 844 39.27 -17.18 -12.86
C PRO A 844 39.77 -15.80 -13.28
N ASP A 845 40.12 -14.97 -12.30
CA ASP A 845 40.84 -13.70 -12.48
C ASP A 845 41.99 -13.65 -11.47
N ALA A 846 43.21 -13.93 -11.94
CA ALA A 846 44.41 -13.95 -11.10
C ALA A 846 44.82 -12.56 -10.59
N SER A 847 44.30 -11.48 -11.18
CA SER A 847 44.55 -10.10 -10.75
C SER A 847 43.56 -9.64 -9.67
N ALA A 848 42.39 -10.28 -9.61
CA ALA A 848 41.41 -10.06 -8.57
C ALA A 848 41.86 -10.74 -7.27
N GLY A 849 42.14 -9.95 -6.23
CA GLY A 849 42.31 -10.46 -4.86
C GLY A 849 41.00 -11.02 -4.30
N VAL A 850 40.61 -10.63 -3.08
CA VAL A 850 39.18 -10.67 -2.74
C VAL A 850 38.57 -9.44 -3.42
N PRO A 851 37.66 -9.56 -4.40
CA PRO A 851 37.08 -8.40 -5.09
C PRO A 851 36.08 -7.69 -4.18
N SER A 852 36.54 -7.15 -3.05
CA SER A 852 35.76 -6.47 -2.02
C SER A 852 36.64 -5.41 -1.34
N THR A 853 36.11 -4.20 -1.17
CA THR A 853 36.78 -3.12 -0.42
C THR A 853 36.95 -3.43 1.07
N LYS A 854 36.24 -4.45 1.58
CA LYS A 854 36.33 -4.92 2.97
C LYS A 854 37.32 -6.06 3.16
N GLY A 855 37.95 -6.55 2.09
CA GLY A 855 38.91 -7.67 2.13
C GLY A 855 38.29 -9.05 2.40
N VAL A 856 36.95 -9.13 2.53
CA VAL A 856 36.16 -10.36 2.68
C VAL A 856 34.89 -10.25 1.84
N LEU A 857 34.43 -11.40 1.31
CA LEU A 857 33.13 -11.58 0.65
C LEU A 857 32.30 -12.55 1.46
#